data_AF-A0AAE9IQ28-F1
#
_entry.id   AF-A0AAE9IQ28-F1
#
_cell.length_a   1.000
_cell.length_b   1.000
_cell.length_c   1.000
_cell.angle_alpha   90.00
_cell.angle_beta   90.00
_cell.angle_gamma   90.00
#
_symmetry.space_group_name_H-M   'P 1'
#
loop_
_entity.id
_entity.type
_entity.pdbx_description
1 polymer ?
#
loop_
_entity_poly.entity_id
_entity_poly.type
_entity_poly.pdbx_seq_one_letter_code
_entity_poly.pdbx_strand_id
1 'polypeptide(L)'
;MDDEYRGHSKPVLFGIPFSVKSNFHMDGYEATVGLASLLETQEKSTCSLVQFLKEQGAIPFCLTNVPQGLLSYITSNPLYGTTKNPWDFSRTPGGSSGGEAALLAAGGAVFGIGNDLVGSLRIPAAFCGIVTLKPTQDRLHESAMNPGLPGRGRLGLSSGFFTRNVADQEFLLRQIVGNPKYHQMCPYSSLSPLLSTGELPGGRKPVIGWFVDDGFGKVAPSNKRAVEETIESLKLKGYEIKEFKMCDIDEDFQPYVVADMLFRNVMPDNGAYMSQMYAGEPYDRFMSHFIRLVRYKQVFVIRWLAQHVVLPLAQFTSLKSKQVLCLGNAYNANPGCVRQNQEKTDAFKFKWIKYWKSLGIDALICPSFITPAQPFEYPVQLSTGVFITGLFNMLDCPAAIVPVSPVREKENDKFETKGDFVLKLQAKAIKETTGMPNAVQIVTLPNQEEMCLKVMKIVEEISEGVQALKWKSENQTIWTNGDSFECFERLLRHFSNIFPRKKSNRIFNLKSTRLHTNSFLDSFSLTFILHFAAVTPTEKSMDLSDVSGIQLATSPPPRTAIDYNSSFEESPAKRVKFSHELTKSFDEKLSQTVFVERTLLSHYSTYFRVLFSNEFRDSQASSHRIRLITASDFHLLITIPRAFEQGIKPNINLQKAVELLEPAAYLQINIALEHISDIICANLSHENIIKIFRLALLYHTPLALRVWRAMIRQFQTMFATNAYLTLKENELIGLLTDKHLNLKSEDERTVVVNWIKHNSPLQSDRIVQFAQRNFARRPQPDSTKYEVIRNRQPIGAVVSFGGWASRGVAQKIEVFNKRCERWQTCNFNYDVPNIRRAYNGIELVDDKLVVFGGFNGIQHFQTTTVFDLETKKWKSGANMHDKRCYVTGTKAKDSHGRHLIYACGGMNGVSRLKTAEVYDPLSDRWTEIANMTHMRSDGAVVSIDNKVIAIGGFDGRNIHLGGECYDSIVDKWYPLASNMRTRRTGCTAVPIMDHVCMVLGGFNGVKRLDTAELYDMREGLWHSVSVMHTARSNFSACPMDFSVYVAGGFDGQSTTKDSERLDLRARKWQALPDLAEAKSALRMISLTDHPFLDELFHISDDDDVVTRW
;
A
#
# COMPACT_ATOMS: atom_id res chain seq x y z
N MET A 1 31.59 -31.93 -0.05
CA MET A 1 31.71 -30.50 -0.40
C MET A 1 33.11 -30.11 -0.86
N ASP A 2 34.19 -30.28 -0.07
CA ASP A 2 35.53 -29.86 -0.56
C ASP A 2 35.98 -30.61 -1.81
N ASP A 3 35.69 -31.91 -1.93
CA ASP A 3 35.96 -32.67 -3.15
C ASP A 3 35.05 -32.27 -4.32
N GLU A 4 33.82 -31.81 -4.03
CA GLU A 4 32.83 -31.36 -5.02
C GLU A 4 33.19 -29.99 -5.60
N TYR A 5 33.80 -29.12 -4.80
CA TYR A 5 34.31 -27.81 -5.21
C TYR A 5 35.80 -27.82 -5.57
N ARG A 6 36.43 -29.00 -5.68
CA ARG A 6 37.83 -29.10 -6.09
C ARG A 6 37.97 -28.58 -7.53
N GLY A 7 38.66 -27.45 -7.71
CA GLY A 7 38.81 -26.77 -9.00
C GLY A 7 37.73 -25.73 -9.33
N HIS A 8 36.78 -25.47 -8.44
CA HIS A 8 35.73 -24.44 -8.60
C HIS A 8 35.85 -23.36 -7.51
N SER A 9 35.31 -22.16 -7.77
CA SER A 9 35.21 -21.12 -6.74
C SER A 9 34.18 -21.50 -5.68
N LYS A 10 34.58 -21.49 -4.40
CA LYS A 10 33.68 -21.73 -3.28
C LYS A 10 32.66 -20.58 -3.17
N PRO A 11 31.36 -20.87 -2.93
CA PRO A 11 30.34 -19.85 -2.74
C PRO A 11 30.50 -19.13 -1.39
N VAL A 12 29.81 -18.00 -1.22
CA VAL A 12 30.06 -17.03 -0.13
C VAL A 12 29.84 -17.61 1.27
N LEU A 13 28.89 -18.53 1.43
CA LEU A 13 28.56 -19.15 2.72
C LEU A 13 29.07 -20.60 2.83
N PHE A 14 30.06 -20.97 2.02
CA PHE A 14 30.56 -22.35 1.95
C PHE A 14 30.96 -22.91 3.32
N GLY A 15 30.29 -23.98 3.73
CA GLY A 15 30.62 -24.71 4.95
C GLY A 15 30.06 -24.11 6.24
N ILE A 16 29.29 -23.01 6.17
CA ILE A 16 28.74 -22.37 7.36
C ILE A 16 27.46 -23.12 7.80
N PRO A 17 27.43 -23.74 9.00
CA PRO A 17 26.23 -24.38 9.51
C PRO A 17 25.23 -23.34 10.04
N PHE A 18 23.95 -23.53 9.75
CA PHE A 18 22.87 -22.68 10.26
C PHE A 18 21.67 -23.47 10.76
N SER A 19 20.99 -22.92 11.76
CA SER A 19 19.76 -23.48 12.31
C SER A 19 18.52 -22.91 11.61
N VAL A 20 17.47 -23.73 11.52
CA VAL A 20 16.24 -23.39 10.81
C VAL A 20 15.06 -23.51 11.76
N LYS A 21 14.27 -22.45 11.89
CA LYS A 21 13.02 -22.52 12.66
C LYS A 21 12.08 -23.55 12.05
N SER A 22 11.54 -24.45 12.88
CA SER A 22 10.76 -25.62 12.44
C SER A 22 9.44 -25.32 11.69
N ASN A 23 9.07 -24.06 11.51
CA ASN A 23 7.93 -23.71 10.65
C ASN A 23 8.31 -23.57 9.17
N PHE A 24 9.60 -23.42 8.83
CA PHE A 24 10.04 -23.42 7.44
C PHE A 24 10.06 -24.85 6.90
N HIS A 25 9.46 -25.07 5.73
CA HIS A 25 9.44 -26.40 5.13
C HIS A 25 10.84 -26.79 4.65
N MET A 26 11.21 -28.04 4.84
CA MET A 26 12.46 -28.61 4.36
C MET A 26 12.20 -30.04 3.93
N ASP A 27 12.50 -30.36 2.67
CA ASP A 27 12.30 -31.68 2.11
C ASP A 27 12.90 -32.78 3.01
N GLY A 28 12.07 -33.79 3.32
CA GLY A 28 12.38 -34.89 4.24
C GLY A 28 12.15 -34.60 5.74
N TYR A 29 11.67 -33.41 6.11
CA TYR A 29 11.41 -33.03 7.50
C TYR A 29 9.97 -32.55 7.74
N GLU A 30 9.46 -32.79 8.95
CA GLU A 30 8.11 -32.40 9.37
C GLU A 30 8.10 -30.97 9.93
N ALA A 31 7.18 -30.14 9.46
CA ALA A 31 6.96 -28.77 9.96
C ALA A 31 5.71 -28.71 10.85
N THR A 32 5.75 -29.46 11.96
CA THR A 32 4.56 -29.74 12.79
C THR A 32 4.01 -28.53 13.54
N VAL A 33 4.82 -27.48 13.70
CA VAL A 33 4.52 -26.30 14.54
C VAL A 33 3.98 -26.65 15.94
N GLY A 34 4.38 -27.81 16.47
CA GLY A 34 3.95 -28.34 17.76
C GLY A 34 2.55 -28.98 17.78
N LEU A 35 1.90 -29.19 16.63
CA LEU A 35 0.58 -29.81 16.50
C LEU A 35 0.72 -31.29 16.12
N ALA A 36 0.07 -32.17 16.88
CA ALA A 36 0.10 -33.62 16.67
C ALA A 36 -0.58 -34.05 15.37
N SER A 37 -1.61 -33.32 14.92
CA SER A 37 -2.27 -33.53 13.62
C SER A 37 -1.37 -33.35 12.40
N LEU A 38 -0.20 -32.73 12.58
CA LEU A 38 0.81 -32.53 11.53
C LEU A 38 2.01 -33.47 11.66
N LEU A 39 1.94 -34.49 12.53
CA LEU A 39 2.90 -35.58 12.50
C LEU A 39 2.73 -36.38 11.19
N GLU A 40 3.83 -36.91 10.67
CA GLU A 40 3.87 -37.67 9.42
C GLU A 40 3.43 -36.88 8.16
N THR A 41 3.15 -35.58 8.29
CA THR A 41 2.93 -34.69 7.14
C THR A 41 4.24 -34.05 6.71
N GLN A 42 4.69 -34.42 5.52
CA GLN A 42 5.94 -33.93 4.94
C GLN A 42 5.67 -33.16 3.65
N GLU A 43 6.21 -31.95 3.61
CA GLU A 43 6.18 -31.11 2.43
C GLU A 43 7.43 -31.32 1.60
N LYS A 44 7.24 -31.61 0.31
CA LYS A 44 8.36 -31.82 -0.63
C LYS A 44 9.06 -30.52 -1.01
N SER A 45 8.41 -29.38 -0.78
CA SER A 45 8.95 -28.07 -1.10
C SER A 45 9.82 -27.56 0.04
N THR A 46 11.08 -27.24 -0.25
CA THR A 46 11.95 -26.53 0.70
C THR A 46 11.67 -25.02 0.63
N CYS A 47 11.65 -24.36 1.78
CA CYS A 47 11.53 -22.92 1.90
C CYS A 47 12.56 -22.20 1.02
N SER A 48 12.13 -21.17 0.28
CA SER A 48 13.02 -20.43 -0.64
C SER A 48 14.26 -19.86 0.07
N LEU A 49 14.11 -19.39 1.31
CA LEU A 49 15.22 -18.88 2.12
C LEU A 49 16.23 -19.99 2.44
N VAL A 50 15.77 -21.16 2.87
CA VAL A 50 16.62 -22.32 3.16
C VAL A 50 17.32 -22.80 1.89
N GLN A 51 16.59 -22.93 0.79
CA GLN A 51 17.14 -23.36 -0.49
C GLN A 51 18.22 -22.41 -0.99
N PHE A 52 17.96 -21.10 -0.96
CA PHE A 52 18.93 -20.10 -1.41
C PHE A 52 20.22 -20.13 -0.58
N LEU A 53 20.12 -20.23 0.75
CA LEU A 53 21.28 -20.33 1.63
C LEU A 53 22.10 -21.61 1.35
N LYS A 54 21.43 -22.74 1.08
CA LYS A 54 22.09 -23.98 0.63
C LYS A 54 22.84 -23.79 -0.69
N GLU A 55 22.24 -23.11 -1.66
CA GLU A 55 22.88 -22.80 -2.95
C GLU A 55 24.07 -21.83 -2.79
N GLN A 56 24.09 -21.01 -1.73
CA GLN A 56 25.27 -20.22 -1.34
C GLN A 56 26.31 -21.03 -0.53
N GLY A 57 26.12 -22.34 -0.36
CA GLY A 57 27.04 -23.26 0.31
C GLY A 57 26.86 -23.38 1.82
N ALA A 58 25.83 -22.76 2.41
CA ALA A 58 25.51 -22.91 3.81
C ALA A 58 24.84 -24.28 4.10
N ILE A 59 25.01 -24.81 5.31
CA ILE A 59 24.55 -26.16 5.68
C ILE A 59 23.45 -26.05 6.75
N PRO A 60 22.16 -26.27 6.41
CA PRO A 60 21.14 -26.39 7.44
C PRO A 60 21.38 -27.69 8.21
N PHE A 61 21.56 -27.62 9.53
CA PHE A 61 21.94 -28.80 10.33
C PHE A 61 20.87 -29.25 11.32
N CYS A 62 19.96 -28.38 11.73
CA CYS A 62 18.87 -28.73 12.63
C CYS A 62 17.63 -27.86 12.44
N LEU A 63 16.47 -28.43 12.79
CA LEU A 63 15.25 -27.67 13.03
C LEU A 63 15.16 -27.26 14.51
N THR A 64 14.73 -26.04 14.78
CA THR A 64 14.60 -25.54 16.16
C THR A 64 13.15 -25.43 16.62
N ASN A 65 12.95 -25.64 17.92
CA ASN A 65 11.65 -25.77 18.54
C ASN A 65 10.85 -24.44 18.53
N VAL A 66 9.51 -24.54 18.51
CA VAL A 66 8.55 -23.42 18.44
C VAL A 66 7.39 -23.63 19.42
N PRO A 67 6.64 -22.58 19.81
CA PRO A 67 5.37 -22.73 20.51
C PRO A 67 4.37 -23.56 19.72
N GLN A 68 3.49 -24.26 20.43
CA GLN A 68 2.31 -24.89 19.84
C GLN A 68 1.47 -23.85 19.07
N GLY A 69 1.34 -24.04 17.75
CA GLY A 69 0.55 -23.16 16.89
C GLY A 69 1.14 -21.77 16.61
N LEU A 70 2.43 -21.55 16.93
CA LEU A 70 3.22 -20.33 16.67
C LEU A 70 2.79 -19.02 17.37
N LEU A 71 1.50 -18.81 17.68
CA LEU A 71 1.02 -17.55 18.25
C LEU A 71 1.26 -17.46 19.77
N SER A 72 2.53 -17.44 20.16
CA SER A 72 2.97 -17.28 21.54
C SER A 72 4.44 -16.90 21.62
N TYR A 73 4.85 -16.34 22.75
CA TYR A 73 6.26 -16.09 23.09
C TYR A 73 6.78 -16.98 24.22
N ILE A 74 6.08 -18.07 24.54
CA ILE A 74 6.67 -19.24 25.20
C ILE A 74 7.01 -20.31 24.17
N THR A 75 8.22 -20.86 24.21
CA THR A 75 8.62 -21.94 23.29
C THR A 75 8.42 -23.30 23.95
N SER A 76 7.16 -23.76 23.98
CA SER A 76 6.74 -25.07 24.49
C SER A 76 5.64 -25.67 23.61
N ASN A 77 5.69 -26.99 23.40
CA ASN A 77 4.62 -27.74 22.75
C ASN A 77 4.59 -29.21 23.25
N PRO A 78 3.49 -29.95 23.04
CA PRO A 78 3.35 -31.33 23.51
C PRO A 78 4.28 -32.35 22.84
N LEU A 79 4.80 -32.05 21.65
CA LEU A 79 5.59 -32.99 20.86
C LEU A 79 7.06 -33.00 21.28
N TYR A 80 7.66 -31.82 21.34
CA TYR A 80 9.10 -31.62 21.57
C TYR A 80 9.40 -31.03 22.96
N GLY A 81 8.38 -30.73 23.75
CA GLY A 81 8.51 -30.20 25.10
C GLY A 81 8.91 -28.72 25.14
N THR A 82 9.48 -28.31 26.27
CA THR A 82 9.77 -26.91 26.60
C THR A 82 11.23 -26.55 26.37
N THR A 83 11.47 -25.50 25.57
CA THR A 83 12.80 -24.91 25.38
C THR A 83 13.10 -23.97 26.53
N LYS A 84 14.32 -24.07 27.08
CA LYS A 84 14.76 -23.28 28.24
C LYS A 84 15.69 -22.14 27.83
N ASN A 85 15.65 -21.03 28.56
CA ASN A 85 16.58 -19.93 28.36
C ASN A 85 18.00 -20.33 28.82
N PRO A 86 19.05 -20.17 27.99
CA PRO A 86 20.41 -20.51 28.38
C PRO A 86 20.87 -19.85 29.69
N TRP A 87 20.52 -18.58 29.90
CA TRP A 87 20.98 -17.81 31.06
C TRP A 87 20.32 -18.22 32.38
N ASP A 88 19.11 -18.77 32.32
CA ASP A 88 18.35 -19.27 33.47
C ASP A 88 17.30 -20.29 33.00
N PHE A 89 17.53 -21.57 33.32
CA PHE A 89 16.70 -22.69 32.91
C PHE A 89 15.28 -22.70 33.48
N SER A 90 14.97 -21.83 34.44
CA SER A 90 13.60 -21.62 34.96
C SER A 90 12.77 -20.68 34.08
N ARG A 91 13.35 -20.09 33.03
CA ARG A 91 12.75 -19.03 32.22
C ARG A 91 12.60 -19.41 30.75
N THR A 92 11.63 -18.76 30.10
CA THR A 92 11.43 -18.88 28.66
C THR A 92 12.56 -18.17 27.89
N PRO A 93 13.05 -18.75 26.78
CA PRO A 93 13.92 -18.05 25.83
C PRO A 93 13.16 -16.99 25.00
N GLY A 94 11.85 -16.84 25.19
CA GLY A 94 10.97 -16.06 24.32
C GLY A 94 10.40 -16.92 23.19
N GLY A 95 9.75 -16.28 22.21
CA GLY A 95 9.19 -16.99 21.06
C GLY A 95 8.51 -16.08 20.05
N SER A 96 8.04 -16.59 18.91
CA SER A 96 7.96 -18.03 18.58
C SER A 96 9.27 -18.68 18.14
N SER A 97 10.30 -17.90 17.82
CA SER A 97 11.61 -18.42 17.40
C SER A 97 12.56 -18.65 18.59
N GLY A 98 12.05 -19.17 19.71
CA GLY A 98 12.84 -19.31 20.93
C GLY A 98 13.89 -20.42 20.87
N GLY A 99 13.67 -21.45 20.05
CA GLY A 99 14.67 -22.49 19.78
C GLY A 99 15.92 -21.92 19.10
N GLU A 100 15.75 -21.08 18.08
CA GLU A 100 16.85 -20.37 17.41
C GLU A 100 17.67 -19.55 18.39
N ALA A 101 17.00 -18.70 19.18
CA ALA A 101 17.67 -17.80 20.09
C ALA A 101 18.40 -18.52 21.22
N ALA A 102 17.78 -19.55 21.79
CA ALA A 102 18.40 -20.37 22.83
C ALA A 102 19.63 -21.11 22.30
N LEU A 103 19.53 -21.71 21.11
CA LEU A 103 20.63 -22.46 20.49
C LEU A 103 21.81 -21.54 20.15
N LEU A 104 21.53 -20.37 19.57
CA LEU A 104 22.58 -19.41 19.23
C LEU A 104 23.26 -18.83 20.48
N ALA A 105 22.49 -18.44 21.49
CA ALA A 105 23.03 -17.91 22.74
C ALA A 105 23.84 -18.95 23.53
N ALA A 106 23.47 -20.24 23.44
CA ALA A 106 24.26 -21.34 23.99
C ALA A 106 25.52 -21.69 23.15
N GLY A 107 25.75 -21.00 22.03
CA GLY A 107 26.89 -21.23 21.15
C GLY A 107 26.74 -22.41 20.20
N GLY A 108 25.56 -23.01 20.10
CA GLY A 108 25.29 -24.21 19.28
C GLY A 108 25.02 -23.95 17.80
N ALA A 109 24.91 -22.68 17.38
CA ALA A 109 24.78 -22.27 15.98
C ALA A 109 25.71 -21.09 15.66
N VAL A 110 26.02 -20.89 14.38
CA VAL A 110 26.73 -19.70 13.88
C VAL A 110 25.74 -18.57 13.61
N PHE A 111 24.68 -18.87 12.87
CA PHE A 111 23.51 -18.03 12.71
C PHE A 111 22.26 -18.90 12.58
N GLY A 112 21.10 -18.27 12.76
CA GLY A 112 19.79 -18.92 12.65
C GLY A 112 18.83 -18.12 11.79
N ILE A 113 17.77 -18.75 11.29
CA ILE A 113 16.69 -18.07 10.55
C ILE A 113 15.34 -18.22 11.26
N GLY A 114 14.54 -17.15 11.23
CA GLY A 114 13.20 -17.14 11.78
C GLY A 114 12.30 -16.10 11.11
N ASN A 115 11.05 -16.01 11.56
CA ASN A 115 10.08 -15.02 11.09
C ASN A 115 9.38 -14.30 12.24
N ASP A 116 8.89 -13.09 11.98
CA ASP A 116 8.35 -12.14 12.94
C ASP A 116 7.03 -11.54 12.46
N LEU A 117 5.93 -11.90 13.14
CA LEU A 117 4.60 -11.31 12.92
C LEU A 117 4.20 -10.28 13.99
N VAL A 118 4.63 -10.50 15.24
CA VAL A 118 4.32 -9.64 16.41
C VAL A 118 5.50 -9.62 17.41
N GLY A 119 6.73 -9.79 16.93
CA GLY A 119 7.94 -9.84 17.75
C GLY A 119 8.64 -11.20 17.81
N SER A 120 8.29 -12.17 16.96
CA SER A 120 8.83 -13.53 17.04
C SER A 120 10.32 -13.69 16.72
N LEU A 121 10.97 -12.67 16.13
CA LEU A 121 12.43 -12.59 16.09
C LEU A 121 12.94 -11.81 17.31
N ARG A 122 12.33 -10.66 17.58
CA ARG A 122 12.83 -9.67 18.53
C ARG A 122 12.68 -10.07 20.00
N ILE A 123 11.55 -10.64 20.40
CA ILE A 123 11.30 -11.10 21.78
C ILE A 123 12.34 -12.15 22.20
N PRO A 124 12.55 -13.25 21.44
CA PRO A 124 13.55 -14.23 21.85
C PRO A 124 14.99 -13.71 21.76
N ALA A 125 15.29 -12.80 20.82
CA ALA A 125 16.60 -12.14 20.77
C ALA A 125 16.87 -11.31 22.03
N ALA A 126 15.87 -10.55 22.50
CA ALA A 126 15.97 -9.74 23.71
C ALA A 126 16.14 -10.62 24.96
N PHE A 127 15.40 -11.72 25.06
CA PHE A 127 15.44 -12.63 26.22
C PHE A 127 16.72 -13.46 26.29
N CYS A 128 17.33 -13.78 25.14
CA CYS A 128 18.55 -14.58 25.06
C CYS A 128 19.81 -13.72 24.89
N GLY A 129 19.70 -12.41 24.75
CA GLY A 129 20.84 -11.51 24.61
C GLY A 129 21.61 -11.71 23.30
N ILE A 130 20.91 -11.70 22.17
CA ILE A 130 21.50 -11.84 20.83
C ILE A 130 20.95 -10.75 19.89
N VAL A 131 21.57 -10.61 18.71
CA VAL A 131 21.22 -9.61 17.71
C VAL A 131 20.25 -10.19 16.69
N THR A 132 19.24 -9.40 16.33
CA THR A 132 18.35 -9.71 15.20
C THR A 132 17.84 -8.41 14.56
N LEU A 133 17.49 -8.48 13.28
CA LEU A 133 16.74 -7.45 12.58
C LEU A 133 15.53 -8.09 11.90
N LYS A 134 14.35 -7.52 12.12
CA LYS A 134 13.16 -7.74 11.31
C LYS A 134 13.11 -6.68 10.20
N PRO A 135 13.31 -7.03 8.92
CA PRO A 135 13.14 -6.10 7.80
C PRO A 135 11.69 -5.65 7.61
N THR A 136 11.44 -4.67 6.74
CA THR A 136 10.13 -4.45 6.13
C THR A 136 9.69 -5.71 5.37
N GLN A 137 8.41 -6.07 5.41
CA GLN A 137 7.89 -7.34 4.89
C GLN A 137 8.42 -7.67 3.48
N ASP A 138 8.33 -6.72 2.55
CA ASP A 138 8.69 -6.96 1.16
C ASP A 138 10.21 -6.92 0.91
N ARG A 139 11.05 -6.54 1.89
CA ARG A 139 12.51 -6.55 1.72
C ARG A 139 13.10 -7.96 1.74
N LEU A 140 12.54 -8.84 2.56
CA LEU A 140 12.90 -10.24 2.64
C LEU A 140 11.62 -11.05 2.87
N HIS A 141 11.14 -11.63 1.78
CA HIS A 141 9.97 -12.51 1.77
C HIS A 141 10.41 -13.94 1.47
N GLU A 142 9.75 -14.93 2.08
CA GLU A 142 9.97 -16.36 1.85
C GLU A 142 8.73 -17.07 1.31
N SER A 143 8.92 -18.21 0.65
CA SER A 143 7.85 -19.14 0.25
C SER A 143 8.04 -20.50 0.93
N ALA A 144 7.00 -21.35 0.88
CA ALA A 144 6.98 -22.71 1.44
C ALA A 144 7.31 -22.79 2.95
N MET A 145 6.34 -22.39 3.77
CA MET A 145 6.39 -22.53 5.23
C MET A 145 5.00 -22.78 5.80
N ASN A 146 4.94 -23.29 7.02
CA ASN A 146 3.71 -23.39 7.79
C ASN A 146 3.46 -22.04 8.49
N PRO A 147 2.43 -21.28 8.07
CA PRO A 147 2.19 -19.95 8.60
C PRO A 147 1.57 -19.95 9.99
N GLY A 148 1.11 -21.11 10.49
CA GLY A 148 0.28 -21.28 11.69
C GLY A 148 -1.11 -20.66 11.53
N LEU A 149 -1.15 -19.34 11.34
CA LEU A 149 -2.37 -18.55 11.14
C LEU A 149 -2.38 -17.91 9.72
N PRO A 150 -3.18 -18.45 8.78
CA PRO A 150 -3.41 -17.82 7.48
C PRO A 150 -4.39 -16.64 7.58
N GLY A 151 -4.45 -15.78 6.55
CA GLY A 151 -5.45 -14.71 6.46
C GLY A 151 -5.26 -13.57 7.46
N ARG A 152 -4.06 -12.99 7.50
CA ARG A 152 -3.65 -11.98 8.48
C ARG A 152 -4.23 -10.59 8.17
N GLY A 153 -4.38 -9.76 9.21
CA GLY A 153 -4.73 -8.34 9.05
C GLY A 153 -3.59 -7.51 8.45
N ARG A 154 -3.63 -6.19 8.63
CA ARG A 154 -2.57 -5.25 8.21
C ARG A 154 -1.31 -5.36 9.10
N LEU A 155 -0.68 -6.53 9.11
CA LEU A 155 0.54 -6.85 9.88
C LEU A 155 1.64 -7.34 8.95
N GLY A 156 2.77 -6.61 8.91
CA GLY A 156 3.96 -6.98 8.17
C GLY A 156 4.60 -8.24 8.77
N LEU A 157 4.52 -9.38 8.08
CA LEU A 157 5.33 -10.55 8.39
C LEU A 157 6.67 -10.38 7.69
N SER A 158 7.78 -10.55 8.40
CA SER A 158 9.08 -10.59 7.75
C SER A 158 9.96 -11.69 8.34
N SER A 159 10.83 -12.25 7.51
CA SER A 159 11.89 -13.16 7.94
C SER A 159 13.20 -12.42 8.17
N GLY A 160 14.04 -12.99 9.01
CA GLY A 160 15.31 -12.39 9.39
C GLY A 160 16.25 -13.40 10.05
N PHE A 161 17.41 -12.90 10.45
CA PHE A 161 18.48 -13.72 11.00
C PHE A 161 18.63 -13.52 12.51
N PHE A 162 19.12 -14.54 13.18
CA PHE A 162 19.71 -14.44 14.51
C PHE A 162 21.23 -14.52 14.38
N THR A 163 21.93 -13.53 14.92
CA THR A 163 23.40 -13.49 14.90
C THR A 163 23.94 -13.02 16.26
N ARG A 164 25.25 -13.13 16.44
CA ARG A 164 25.93 -12.68 17.66
C ARG A 164 26.24 -11.19 17.65
N ASN A 165 26.45 -10.62 16.47
CA ASN A 165 26.82 -9.22 16.28
C ASN A 165 26.10 -8.62 15.07
N VAL A 166 26.16 -7.29 14.95
CA VAL A 166 25.50 -6.52 13.88
C VAL A 166 26.20 -6.72 12.53
N ALA A 167 27.52 -6.93 12.50
CA ALA A 167 28.27 -7.15 11.26
C ALA A 167 27.79 -8.40 10.52
N ASP A 168 27.52 -9.49 11.24
CA ASP A 168 26.99 -10.73 10.69
C ASP A 168 25.55 -10.54 10.17
N GLN A 169 24.71 -9.73 10.84
CA GLN A 169 23.37 -9.38 10.33
C GLN A 169 23.48 -8.69 8.97
N GLU A 170 24.32 -7.65 8.89
CA GLU A 170 24.52 -6.89 7.67
C GLU A 170 25.04 -7.78 6.55
N PHE A 171 26.04 -8.62 6.84
CA PHE A 171 26.62 -9.54 5.88
C PHE A 171 25.58 -10.51 5.27
N LEU A 172 24.74 -11.13 6.12
CA LEU A 172 23.71 -12.07 5.68
C LEU A 172 22.60 -11.37 4.88
N LEU A 173 22.14 -10.20 5.33
CA LEU A 173 21.13 -9.41 4.61
C LEU A 173 21.64 -9.00 3.22
N ARG A 174 22.91 -8.62 3.08
CA ARG A 174 23.54 -8.28 1.79
C ARG A 174 23.56 -9.44 0.80
N GLN A 175 23.51 -10.69 1.25
CA GLN A 175 23.44 -11.84 0.33
C GLN A 175 22.07 -12.00 -0.31
N ILE A 176 21.00 -11.50 0.33
CA ILE A 176 19.61 -11.78 -0.04
C ILE A 176 18.88 -10.55 -0.57
N VAL A 177 18.95 -9.42 0.15
CA VAL A 177 18.18 -8.22 -0.17
C VAL A 177 18.68 -7.61 -1.49
N GLY A 178 17.77 -7.54 -2.47
CA GLY A 178 18.08 -7.10 -3.84
C GLY A 178 18.87 -8.12 -4.68
N ASN A 179 18.99 -9.37 -4.23
CA ASN A 179 19.63 -10.42 -5.01
C ASN A 179 18.70 -10.93 -6.13
N PRO A 180 19.07 -10.82 -7.42
CA PRO A 180 18.22 -11.26 -8.52
C PRO A 180 17.89 -12.75 -8.51
N LYS A 181 18.82 -13.60 -8.05
CA LYS A 181 18.59 -15.05 -7.95
C LYS A 181 17.58 -15.38 -6.86
N TYR A 182 17.66 -14.69 -5.72
CA TYR A 182 16.68 -14.87 -4.65
C TYR A 182 15.29 -14.39 -5.10
N HIS A 183 15.22 -13.23 -5.77
CA HIS A 183 13.96 -12.70 -6.31
C HIS A 183 13.31 -13.65 -7.32
N GLN A 184 14.09 -14.36 -8.14
CA GLN A 184 13.54 -15.38 -9.05
C GLN A 184 12.86 -16.53 -8.29
N MET A 185 13.41 -16.94 -7.14
CA MET A 185 12.79 -17.96 -6.28
C MET A 185 11.57 -17.44 -5.51
N CYS A 186 11.62 -16.16 -5.10
CA CYS A 186 10.56 -15.52 -4.33
C CYS A 186 10.27 -14.11 -4.90
N PRO A 187 9.40 -14.00 -5.93
CA PRO A 187 9.12 -12.73 -6.61
C PRO A 187 8.51 -11.63 -5.72
N TYR A 188 8.00 -11.99 -4.54
CA TYR A 188 7.51 -11.02 -3.56
C TYR A 188 8.63 -10.28 -2.81
N SER A 189 9.85 -10.79 -2.82
CA SER A 189 10.99 -10.11 -2.20
C SER A 189 11.51 -8.99 -3.09
N SER A 190 11.85 -7.84 -2.53
CA SER A 190 12.26 -6.65 -3.26
C SER A 190 13.60 -6.84 -4.00
N LEU A 191 13.66 -6.35 -5.24
CA LEU A 191 14.89 -6.23 -6.03
C LEU A 191 15.76 -5.02 -5.63
N SER A 192 15.26 -4.14 -4.76
CA SER A 192 16.05 -3.00 -4.30
C SER A 192 17.22 -3.49 -3.44
N PRO A 193 18.48 -3.19 -3.79
CA PRO A 193 19.64 -3.63 -3.02
C PRO A 193 19.72 -2.92 -1.68
N LEU A 194 20.47 -3.53 -0.76
CA LEU A 194 20.83 -2.91 0.51
C LEU A 194 21.91 -1.83 0.26
N LEU A 195 21.56 -0.56 0.46
CA LEU A 195 22.48 0.57 0.28
C LEU A 195 23.66 0.53 1.28
N SER A 196 24.62 1.45 1.09
CA SER A 196 25.77 1.57 1.99
C SER A 196 25.33 2.03 3.38
N THR A 197 25.86 1.37 4.41
CA THR A 197 25.72 1.75 5.84
C THR A 197 26.77 2.78 6.27
N GLY A 198 27.58 3.29 5.32
CA GLY A 198 28.64 4.28 5.52
C GLY A 198 28.15 5.67 5.93
N GLU A 199 28.99 6.69 5.82
CA GLU A 199 28.67 8.06 6.27
C GLU A 199 27.40 8.63 5.60
N LEU A 200 26.61 9.40 6.35
CA LEU A 200 25.45 10.07 5.77
C LEU A 200 25.91 11.25 4.90
N PRO A 201 25.10 11.69 3.92
CA PRO A 201 25.43 12.84 3.09
C PRO A 201 25.84 14.05 3.94
N GLY A 202 26.99 14.64 3.61
CA GLY A 202 27.56 15.78 4.34
C GLY A 202 28.21 15.43 5.69
N GLY A 203 28.50 14.15 5.97
CA GLY A 203 29.18 13.72 7.21
C GLY A 203 28.31 13.86 8.47
N ARG A 204 27.00 14.10 8.32
CA ARG A 204 26.11 14.30 9.47
C ARG A 204 25.91 13.00 10.26
N LYS A 205 25.71 13.12 11.58
CA LYS A 205 25.27 12.01 12.43
C LYS A 205 23.74 11.80 12.29
N PRO A 206 23.24 10.57 12.50
CA PRO A 206 21.80 10.32 12.55
C PRO A 206 21.17 11.02 13.76
N VAL A 207 19.97 11.58 13.57
CA VAL A 207 19.13 12.12 14.65
C VAL A 207 18.33 10.98 15.27
N ILE A 208 18.44 10.79 16.58
CA ILE A 208 17.85 9.65 17.27
C ILE A 208 16.63 10.09 18.07
N GLY A 209 15.46 9.61 17.66
CA GLY A 209 14.27 9.63 18.49
C GLY A 209 14.37 8.61 19.62
N TRP A 210 13.70 8.84 20.74
CA TRP A 210 13.59 7.81 21.78
C TRP A 210 12.32 7.92 22.62
N PHE A 211 11.88 6.80 23.18
CA PHE A 211 10.85 6.76 24.22
C PHE A 211 11.09 5.58 25.17
N VAL A 212 10.58 5.68 26.40
CA VAL A 212 10.51 4.57 27.36
C VAL A 212 9.07 4.12 27.59
N ASP A 213 8.12 5.05 27.54
CA ASP A 213 6.71 4.77 27.74
C ASP A 213 5.98 4.85 26.40
N ASP A 214 5.39 3.73 25.98
CA ASP A 214 4.51 3.66 24.80
C ASP A 214 3.07 4.09 25.13
N GLY A 215 2.78 4.39 26.41
CA GLY A 215 1.47 4.77 26.91
C GLY A 215 0.48 3.61 27.09
N PHE A 216 0.90 2.36 26.84
CA PHE A 216 0.10 1.16 26.97
C PHE A 216 0.72 0.12 27.92
N GLY A 217 1.96 -0.27 27.69
CA GLY A 217 2.71 -1.29 28.44
C GLY A 217 3.77 -0.66 29.33
N LYS A 218 3.53 -0.60 30.64
CA LYS A 218 4.55 -0.14 31.58
C LYS A 218 5.76 -1.09 31.53
N VAL A 219 6.95 -0.52 31.46
CA VAL A 219 8.20 -1.25 31.23
C VAL A 219 8.92 -1.48 32.56
N ALA A 220 9.57 -2.63 32.72
CA ALA A 220 10.36 -2.94 33.91
C ALA A 220 11.52 -1.95 34.12
N PRO A 221 11.96 -1.68 35.38
CA PRO A 221 12.99 -0.70 35.67
C PRO A 221 14.30 -0.96 34.93
N SER A 222 14.71 -2.22 34.83
CA SER A 222 15.89 -2.63 34.05
C SER A 222 15.78 -2.28 32.57
N ASN A 223 14.70 -2.66 31.88
CA ASN A 223 14.47 -2.33 30.47
C ASN A 223 14.41 -0.81 30.23
N LYS A 224 13.81 -0.06 31.16
CA LYS A 224 13.83 1.41 31.14
C LYS A 224 15.26 1.95 31.21
N ARG A 225 16.06 1.50 32.18
CA ARG A 225 17.46 1.91 32.32
C ARG A 225 18.27 1.63 31.06
N ALA A 226 18.11 0.45 30.46
CA ALA A 226 18.84 0.08 29.25
C ALA A 226 18.66 1.12 28.12
N VAL A 227 17.45 1.65 27.95
CA VAL A 227 17.20 2.73 27.00
C VAL A 227 17.83 4.05 27.47
N GLU A 228 17.61 4.44 28.73
CA GLU A 228 18.13 5.71 29.27
C GLU A 228 19.66 5.79 29.20
N GLU A 229 20.38 4.75 29.63
CA GLU A 229 21.86 4.70 29.58
C GLU A 229 22.39 4.68 28.13
N THR A 230 21.68 4.00 27.21
CA THR A 230 22.03 4.03 25.78
C THR A 230 21.90 5.45 25.22
N ILE A 231 20.81 6.14 25.56
CA ILE A 231 20.55 7.51 25.13
C ILE A 231 21.53 8.50 25.74
N GLU A 232 21.87 8.37 27.02
CA GLU A 232 22.90 9.17 27.68
C GLU A 232 24.27 8.99 27.01
N SER A 233 24.64 7.75 26.70
CA SER A 233 25.88 7.44 25.99
C SER A 233 25.93 8.05 24.59
N LEU A 234 24.81 8.03 23.86
CA LEU A 234 24.70 8.69 22.55
C LEU A 234 24.79 10.22 22.66
N LYS A 235 24.17 10.83 23.68
CA LYS A 235 24.31 12.28 23.94
C LYS A 235 25.77 12.65 24.19
N LEU A 236 26.48 11.88 25.01
CA LEU A 236 27.91 12.10 25.29
C LEU A 236 28.78 11.99 24.04
N LYS A 237 28.43 11.11 23.10
CA LYS A 237 29.09 11.01 21.78
C LYS A 237 28.61 12.06 20.76
N GLY A 238 27.79 13.02 21.16
CA GLY A 238 27.36 14.16 20.33
C GLY A 238 26.32 13.81 19.27
N TYR A 239 25.44 12.84 19.52
CA TYR A 239 24.26 12.60 18.69
C TYR A 239 23.10 13.52 19.12
N GLU A 240 22.33 14.00 18.15
CA GLU A 240 21.11 14.76 18.42
C GLU A 240 20.00 13.80 18.87
N ILE A 241 19.43 14.03 20.06
CA ILE A 241 18.40 13.19 20.65
C ILE A 241 17.07 13.94 20.74
N LYS A 242 15.98 13.32 20.29
CA LYS A 242 14.61 13.86 20.39
C LYS A 242 13.68 12.91 21.11
N GLU A 243 12.94 13.42 22.09
CA GLU A 243 11.89 12.64 22.75
C GLU A 243 10.74 12.39 21.76
N PHE A 244 10.26 11.15 21.70
CA PHE A 244 9.14 10.73 20.86
C PHE A 244 7.97 10.34 21.76
N LYS A 245 6.79 10.91 21.53
CA LYS A 245 5.60 10.64 22.35
C LYS A 245 4.47 10.15 21.48
N MET A 246 3.98 8.94 21.77
CA MET A 246 2.91 8.33 20.99
C MET A 246 1.59 9.12 21.08
N CYS A 247 1.33 9.76 22.23
CA CYS A 247 0.15 10.60 22.43
C CYS A 247 0.12 11.88 21.57
N ASP A 248 1.28 12.32 21.08
CA ASP A 248 1.42 13.55 20.30
C ASP A 248 1.24 13.33 18.79
N ILE A 249 1.08 12.07 18.36
CA ILE A 249 0.90 11.72 16.95
C ILE A 249 -0.44 12.24 16.44
N ASP A 250 -1.51 11.92 17.16
CA ASP A 250 -2.88 12.28 16.80
C ASP A 250 -3.86 12.00 17.95
N GLU A 251 -4.82 12.92 18.15
CA GLU A 251 -5.81 12.81 19.21
C GLU A 251 -6.69 11.55 19.10
N ASP A 252 -7.01 11.10 17.89
CA ASP A 252 -7.86 9.92 17.65
C ASP A 252 -7.11 8.58 17.83
N PHE A 253 -5.78 8.60 17.82
CA PHE A 253 -4.92 7.41 17.87
C PHE A 253 -4.13 7.29 19.18
N GLN A 254 -4.83 7.45 20.29
CA GLN A 254 -4.25 7.22 21.62
C GLN A 254 -3.73 5.77 21.77
N PRO A 255 -2.71 5.51 22.61
CA PRO A 255 -2.05 4.20 22.71
C PRO A 255 -3.00 3.00 22.87
N TYR A 256 -4.05 3.13 23.69
CA TYR A 256 -5.04 2.06 23.90
C TYR A 256 -5.92 1.78 22.67
N VAL A 257 -6.19 2.80 21.83
CA VAL A 257 -6.91 2.63 20.57
C VAL A 257 -6.04 1.87 19.57
N VAL A 258 -4.76 2.24 19.48
CA VAL A 258 -3.80 1.57 18.61
C VAL A 258 -3.55 0.12 19.06
N ALA A 259 -3.52 -0.13 20.37
CA ALA A 259 -3.43 -1.49 20.91
C ALA A 259 -4.67 -2.33 20.57
N ASP A 260 -5.88 -1.78 20.70
CA ASP A 260 -7.12 -2.45 20.28
C ASP A 260 -7.09 -2.78 18.78
N MET A 261 -6.62 -1.85 17.94
CA MET A 261 -6.42 -2.08 16.51
C MET A 261 -5.44 -3.23 16.22
N LEU A 262 -4.31 -3.28 16.93
CA LEU A 262 -3.33 -4.37 16.83
C LEU A 262 -3.98 -5.72 17.15
N PHE A 263 -4.65 -5.86 18.29
CA PHE A 263 -5.24 -7.14 18.70
C PHE A 263 -6.37 -7.59 17.77
N ARG A 264 -7.14 -6.66 17.19
CA ARG A 264 -8.11 -6.96 16.12
C ARG A 264 -7.46 -7.45 14.83
N ASN A 265 -6.26 -6.95 14.50
CA ASN A 265 -5.50 -7.38 13.31
C ASN A 265 -4.80 -8.73 13.51
N VAL A 266 -4.41 -9.07 14.73
CA VAL A 266 -3.81 -10.38 15.06
C VAL A 266 -4.84 -11.51 14.95
N MET A 267 -6.09 -11.25 15.34
CA MET A 267 -7.19 -12.22 15.27
C MET A 267 -8.38 -11.66 14.47
N PRO A 268 -8.25 -11.51 13.14
CA PRO A 268 -9.28 -10.86 12.32
C PRO A 268 -10.62 -11.60 12.36
N ASP A 269 -10.60 -12.93 12.52
CA ASP A 269 -11.75 -13.82 12.66
C ASP A 269 -12.14 -14.11 14.13
N ASN A 270 -11.59 -13.33 15.07
CA ASN A 270 -11.74 -13.52 16.52
C ASN A 270 -11.25 -14.88 17.04
N GLY A 271 -10.33 -15.55 16.34
CA GLY A 271 -9.70 -16.80 16.76
C GLY A 271 -10.52 -18.05 16.41
N ALA A 272 -11.49 -17.95 15.51
CA ALA A 272 -12.27 -19.10 15.04
C ALA A 272 -11.38 -20.16 14.39
N TYR A 273 -10.44 -19.75 13.53
CA TYR A 273 -9.45 -20.61 12.90
C TYR A 273 -8.55 -21.30 13.93
N MET A 274 -8.01 -20.53 14.89
CA MET A 274 -7.18 -21.11 15.96
C MET A 274 -7.97 -22.10 16.81
N SER A 275 -9.23 -21.81 17.12
CA SER A 275 -10.10 -22.73 17.85
C SER A 275 -10.25 -24.07 17.12
N GLN A 276 -10.30 -24.06 15.79
CA GLN A 276 -10.33 -25.28 14.97
C GLN A 276 -8.97 -25.96 14.88
N MET A 277 -7.89 -25.20 14.74
CA MET A 277 -6.50 -25.70 14.72
C MET A 277 -6.17 -26.51 15.99
N TYR A 278 -6.67 -26.10 17.16
CA TYR A 278 -6.50 -26.83 18.42
C TYR A 278 -7.58 -27.92 18.66
N ALA A 279 -8.49 -28.19 17.71
CA ALA A 279 -9.54 -29.18 17.93
C ALA A 279 -8.99 -30.61 17.87
N GLY A 280 -9.10 -31.34 18.99
CA GLY A 280 -8.59 -32.71 19.10
C GLY A 280 -7.10 -32.82 19.45
N GLU A 281 -6.42 -31.68 19.61
CA GLU A 281 -5.00 -31.61 19.95
C GLU A 281 -4.73 -31.80 21.46
N PRO A 282 -3.62 -32.45 21.86
CA PRO A 282 -3.11 -32.34 23.21
C PRO A 282 -2.69 -30.88 23.47
N TYR A 283 -3.03 -30.32 24.63
CA TYR A 283 -2.65 -28.93 24.94
C TYR A 283 -1.33 -28.91 25.71
N ASP A 284 -0.40 -28.07 25.28
CA ASP A 284 0.76 -27.77 26.10
C ASP A 284 0.32 -27.18 27.44
N ARG A 285 1.04 -27.54 28.50
CA ARG A 285 0.71 -27.15 29.88
C ARG A 285 0.60 -25.64 30.00
N PHE A 286 1.54 -24.89 29.41
CA PHE A 286 1.59 -23.43 29.52
C PHE A 286 0.60 -22.75 28.57
N MET A 287 0.35 -23.33 27.39
CA MET A 287 -0.63 -22.81 26.42
C MET A 287 -2.09 -23.15 26.73
N SER A 288 -2.35 -24.10 27.64
CA SER A 288 -3.69 -24.62 27.93
C SER A 288 -4.72 -23.54 28.29
N HIS A 289 -4.32 -22.50 29.03
CA HIS A 289 -5.20 -21.39 29.38
C HIS A 289 -5.56 -20.53 28.15
N PHE A 290 -4.57 -20.19 27.31
CA PHE A 290 -4.79 -19.43 26.07
C PHE A 290 -5.73 -20.16 25.12
N ILE A 291 -5.49 -21.45 24.90
CA ILE A 291 -6.29 -22.27 23.99
C ILE A 291 -7.75 -22.33 24.46
N ARG A 292 -7.97 -22.51 25.77
CA ARG A 292 -9.33 -22.48 26.35
C ARG A 292 -10.02 -21.15 26.14
N LEU A 293 -9.33 -20.03 26.37
CA LEU A 293 -9.90 -18.69 26.15
C LEU A 293 -10.32 -18.47 24.70
N VAL A 294 -9.48 -18.87 23.73
CA VAL A 294 -9.80 -18.78 22.29
C VAL A 294 -11.06 -19.58 21.96
N ARG A 295 -11.21 -20.78 22.52
CA ARG A 295 -12.40 -21.63 22.33
C ARG A 295 -13.65 -21.07 23.01
N TYR A 296 -13.54 -20.59 24.25
CA TYR A 296 -14.65 -19.98 24.96
C TYR A 296 -15.17 -18.72 24.28
N LYS A 297 -14.29 -17.94 23.64
CA LYS A 297 -14.66 -16.77 22.83
C LYS A 297 -15.57 -17.13 21.64
N GLN A 298 -15.56 -18.39 21.18
CA GLN A 298 -16.44 -18.87 20.09
C GLN A 298 -17.86 -19.17 20.56
N VAL A 299 -18.08 -19.36 21.87
CA VAL A 299 -19.41 -19.64 22.43
C VAL A 299 -20.15 -18.32 22.67
N PHE A 300 -21.24 -18.11 21.92
CA PHE A 300 -22.00 -16.84 21.94
C PHE A 300 -22.37 -16.38 23.36
N VAL A 301 -22.95 -17.26 24.18
CA VAL A 301 -23.41 -16.91 25.53
C VAL A 301 -22.25 -16.50 26.43
N ILE A 302 -21.13 -17.24 26.38
CA ILE A 302 -19.93 -16.92 27.17
C ILE A 302 -19.34 -15.59 26.72
N ARG A 303 -19.23 -15.37 25.41
CA ARG A 303 -18.76 -14.10 24.85
C ARG A 303 -19.65 -12.92 25.26
N TRP A 304 -20.97 -13.10 25.17
CA TRP A 304 -21.93 -12.07 25.54
C TRP A 304 -21.81 -11.70 27.03
N LEU A 305 -21.76 -12.70 27.92
CA LEU A 305 -21.53 -12.50 29.35
C LEU A 305 -20.19 -11.81 29.63
N ALA A 306 -19.12 -12.22 28.93
CA ALA A 306 -17.82 -11.59 29.09
C ALA A 306 -17.87 -10.11 28.71
N GLN A 307 -18.48 -9.76 27.58
CA GLN A 307 -18.54 -8.40 27.04
C GLN A 307 -19.47 -7.48 27.83
N HIS A 308 -20.63 -7.98 28.26
CA HIS A 308 -21.69 -7.14 28.84
C HIS A 308 -21.81 -7.24 30.36
N VAL A 309 -21.16 -8.22 31.00
CA VAL A 309 -21.23 -8.41 32.46
C VAL A 309 -19.83 -8.41 33.07
N VAL A 310 -18.95 -9.33 32.65
CA VAL A 310 -17.64 -9.53 33.31
C VAL A 310 -16.71 -8.33 33.11
N LEU A 311 -16.51 -7.86 31.86
CA LEU A 311 -15.62 -6.73 31.59
C LEU A 311 -16.12 -5.41 32.21
N PRO A 312 -17.42 -5.07 32.18
CA PRO A 312 -17.94 -3.91 32.93
C PRO A 312 -17.74 -4.01 34.44
N LEU A 313 -17.97 -5.19 35.04
CA LEU A 313 -17.76 -5.39 36.48
C LEU A 313 -16.27 -5.43 36.86
N ALA A 314 -15.39 -5.92 35.98
CA ALA A 314 -13.96 -6.03 36.24
C ALA A 314 -13.32 -4.68 36.63
N GLN A 315 -13.89 -3.57 36.16
CA GLN A 315 -13.49 -2.19 36.48
C GLN A 315 -13.57 -1.85 37.97
N PHE A 316 -14.45 -2.53 38.71
CA PHE A 316 -14.74 -2.33 40.12
C PHE A 316 -14.18 -3.45 41.02
N THR A 317 -13.41 -4.38 40.47
CA THR A 317 -12.87 -5.55 41.19
C THR A 317 -11.34 -5.54 41.26
N SER A 318 -10.75 -6.57 41.89
CA SER A 318 -9.30 -6.80 41.93
C SER A 318 -8.66 -7.08 40.56
N LEU A 319 -9.46 -7.29 39.51
CA LEU A 319 -9.03 -7.47 38.12
C LEU A 319 -8.93 -6.16 37.32
N LYS A 320 -9.04 -5.00 37.99
CA LYS A 320 -8.97 -3.67 37.36
C LYS A 320 -7.65 -3.50 36.58
N SER A 321 -7.74 -3.55 35.25
CA SER A 321 -6.64 -3.25 34.33
C SER A 321 -7.16 -2.78 32.98
N LYS A 322 -6.64 -1.66 32.48
CA LYS A 322 -7.02 -1.14 31.15
C LYS A 322 -6.55 -2.06 30.01
N GLN A 323 -5.45 -2.78 30.21
CA GLN A 323 -4.90 -3.71 29.23
C GLN A 323 -5.80 -4.94 29.05
N VAL A 324 -6.35 -5.47 30.15
CA VAL A 324 -7.34 -6.57 30.11
C VAL A 324 -8.62 -6.11 29.40
N LEU A 325 -9.10 -4.91 29.70
CA LEU A 325 -10.27 -4.34 29.04
C LEU A 325 -10.05 -4.16 27.53
N CYS A 326 -8.88 -3.65 27.13
CA CYS A 326 -8.49 -3.50 25.72
C CYS A 326 -8.53 -4.85 24.98
N LEU A 327 -7.85 -5.88 25.53
CA LEU A 327 -7.83 -7.21 24.92
C LEU A 327 -9.22 -7.86 24.87
N GLY A 328 -10.03 -7.69 25.92
CA GLY A 328 -11.40 -8.21 25.99
C GLY A 328 -12.35 -7.54 25.00
N ASN A 329 -12.16 -6.25 24.71
CA ASN A 329 -12.97 -5.47 23.78
C ASN A 329 -12.54 -5.64 22.31
N ALA A 330 -11.33 -6.13 22.05
CA ALA A 330 -10.83 -6.42 20.71
C ALA A 330 -11.66 -7.54 20.04
N TYR A 331 -12.62 -7.11 19.22
CA TYR A 331 -13.58 -7.99 18.56
C TYR A 331 -14.09 -7.42 17.23
N ASN A 332 -14.01 -8.22 16.18
CA ASN A 332 -14.54 -7.89 14.85
C ASN A 332 -15.91 -8.57 14.66
N ALA A 333 -16.99 -7.80 14.74
CA ALA A 333 -18.34 -8.38 14.69
C ALA A 333 -18.72 -8.95 13.32
N ASN A 334 -18.19 -8.37 12.25
CA ASN A 334 -18.43 -8.77 10.87
C ASN A 334 -17.22 -8.35 10.00
N PRO A 335 -17.15 -8.81 8.74
CA PRO A 335 -16.07 -8.42 7.82
C PRO A 335 -15.95 -6.90 7.61
N GLY A 336 -17.05 -6.14 7.73
CA GLY A 336 -17.03 -4.68 7.68
C GLY A 336 -16.20 -4.05 8.80
N CYS A 337 -16.29 -4.59 10.03
CA CYS A 337 -15.43 -4.17 11.14
C CYS A 337 -13.95 -4.46 10.87
N VAL A 338 -13.64 -5.59 10.23
CA VAL A 338 -12.26 -5.91 9.82
C VAL A 338 -11.76 -4.86 8.83
N ARG A 339 -12.56 -4.54 7.81
CA ARG A 339 -12.22 -3.51 6.81
C ARG A 339 -11.99 -2.13 7.44
N GLN A 340 -12.86 -1.71 8.35
CA GLN A 340 -12.71 -0.46 9.10
C GLN A 340 -11.44 -0.44 9.96
N ASN A 341 -11.10 -1.56 10.60
CA ASN A 341 -9.87 -1.67 11.38
C ASN A 341 -8.62 -1.57 10.49
N GLN A 342 -8.66 -2.17 9.31
CA GLN A 342 -7.58 -2.09 8.32
C GLN A 342 -7.42 -0.65 7.79
N GLU A 343 -8.52 0.04 7.47
CA GLU A 343 -8.50 1.45 7.05
C GLU A 343 -7.93 2.36 8.14
N LYS A 344 -8.35 2.17 9.41
CA LYS A 344 -7.77 2.88 10.55
C LYS A 344 -6.28 2.61 10.70
N THR A 345 -5.84 1.38 10.43
CA THR A 345 -4.42 1.01 10.48
C THR A 345 -3.64 1.75 9.40
N ASP A 346 -4.16 1.83 8.18
CA ASP A 346 -3.54 2.55 7.06
C ASP A 346 -3.49 4.07 7.35
N ALA A 347 -4.54 4.64 7.94
CA ALA A 347 -4.55 6.03 8.38
C ALA A 347 -3.52 6.31 9.49
N PHE A 348 -3.41 5.42 10.49
CA PHE A 348 -2.43 5.54 11.56
C PHE A 348 -0.98 5.51 11.03
N LYS A 349 -0.68 4.61 10.09
CA LYS A 349 0.64 4.56 9.42
C LYS A 349 1.03 5.91 8.83
N PHE A 350 0.11 6.54 8.10
CA PHE A 350 0.36 7.84 7.48
C PHE A 350 0.65 8.92 8.53
N LYS A 351 -0.17 8.98 9.60
CA LYS A 351 0.02 9.93 10.70
C LYS A 351 1.34 9.70 11.46
N TRP A 352 1.69 8.44 11.73
CA TRP A 352 2.97 8.06 12.31
C TRP A 352 4.15 8.58 11.49
N ILE A 353 4.16 8.34 10.18
CA ILE A 353 5.24 8.78 9.27
C ILE A 353 5.31 10.31 9.24
N LYS A 354 4.17 11.00 9.22
CA LYS A 354 4.13 12.47 9.23
C LYS A 354 4.74 13.04 10.51
N TYR A 355 4.37 12.49 11.67
CA TYR A 355 4.90 12.91 12.97
C TYR A 355 6.41 12.61 13.10
N TRP A 356 6.83 11.41 12.68
CA TRP A 356 8.24 11.04 12.61
C TRP A 356 9.05 12.05 11.79
N LYS A 357 8.56 12.41 10.60
CA LYS A 357 9.20 13.39 9.71
C LYS A 357 9.19 14.81 10.30
N SER A 358 8.12 15.23 11.00
CA SER A 358 8.09 16.55 11.63
C SER A 358 9.11 16.72 12.75
N LEU A 359 9.46 15.63 13.44
CA LEU A 359 10.56 15.62 14.41
C LEU A 359 11.94 15.58 13.73
N GLY A 360 12.01 15.20 12.44
CA GLY A 360 13.28 15.07 11.71
C GLY A 360 14.20 14.00 12.31
N ILE A 361 13.63 12.91 12.84
CA ILE A 361 14.39 11.78 13.38
C ILE A 361 14.73 10.77 12.25
N ASP A 362 15.91 10.17 12.30
CA ASP A 362 16.36 9.14 11.35
C ASP A 362 16.08 7.71 11.88
N ALA A 363 16.17 7.51 13.20
CA ALA A 363 15.89 6.24 13.88
C ALA A 363 15.23 6.48 15.24
N LEU A 364 14.57 5.47 15.78
CA LEU A 364 13.89 5.49 17.07
C LEU A 364 14.45 4.37 17.97
N ILE A 365 14.86 4.71 19.18
CA ILE A 365 15.29 3.75 20.21
C ILE A 365 14.21 3.64 21.29
N CYS A 366 13.79 2.42 21.58
CA CYS A 366 12.79 2.13 22.60
C CYS A 366 13.09 0.80 23.33
N PRO A 367 12.33 0.46 24.39
CA PRO A 367 12.54 -0.79 25.10
C PRO A 367 12.34 -2.01 24.18
N SER A 368 13.18 -3.02 24.35
CA SER A 368 13.09 -4.28 23.60
C SER A 368 11.84 -5.09 23.93
N PHE A 369 11.40 -5.04 25.18
CA PHE A 369 10.17 -5.64 25.67
C PHE A 369 9.77 -4.99 27.00
N ILE A 370 8.58 -5.32 27.52
CA ILE A 370 8.10 -4.78 28.81
C ILE A 370 8.81 -5.39 30.03
N THR A 371 9.55 -6.49 29.85
CA THR A 371 10.29 -7.20 30.91
C THR A 371 11.56 -7.85 30.37
N PRO A 372 12.49 -8.26 31.23
CA PRO A 372 13.46 -9.31 30.90
C PRO A 372 12.76 -10.67 30.73
N ALA A 373 13.53 -11.71 30.43
CA ALA A 373 13.00 -13.06 30.28
C ALA A 373 12.23 -13.52 31.54
N GLN A 374 11.05 -14.12 31.30
CA GLN A 374 10.07 -14.45 32.34
C GLN A 374 10.05 -15.96 32.63
N PRO A 375 9.56 -16.40 33.81
CA PRO A 375 9.19 -17.80 34.04
C PRO A 375 8.10 -18.27 33.06
N PHE A 376 8.00 -19.57 32.83
CA PHE A 376 7.18 -20.17 31.77
C PHE A 376 5.67 -19.93 31.90
N GLU A 377 5.16 -19.65 33.10
CA GLU A 377 3.73 -19.46 33.37
C GLU A 377 3.19 -18.07 32.99
N TYR A 378 4.06 -17.08 32.82
CA TYR A 378 3.66 -15.68 32.61
C TYR A 378 3.35 -15.27 31.16
N PRO A 379 4.00 -15.81 30.11
CA PRO A 379 3.80 -15.35 28.73
C PRO A 379 2.34 -15.25 28.26
N VAL A 380 1.52 -16.24 28.60
CA VAL A 380 0.09 -16.21 28.25
C VAL A 380 -0.67 -15.12 29.01
N GLN A 381 -0.33 -14.92 30.28
CA GLN A 381 -0.99 -13.95 31.16
C GLN A 381 -0.56 -12.50 30.83
N LEU A 382 0.66 -12.32 30.35
CA LEU A 382 1.24 -11.04 29.93
C LEU A 382 1.22 -10.88 28.41
N SER A 383 0.24 -11.48 27.72
CA SER A 383 0.12 -11.44 26.26
C SER A 383 -0.01 -10.02 25.70
N THR A 384 -0.52 -9.06 26.47
CA THR A 384 -0.59 -7.65 26.09
C THR A 384 0.78 -6.99 25.93
N GLY A 385 1.85 -7.56 26.51
CA GLY A 385 3.22 -7.07 26.39
C GLY A 385 3.76 -7.08 24.96
N VAL A 386 3.16 -7.86 24.05
CA VAL A 386 3.56 -7.91 22.63
C VAL A 386 3.23 -6.62 21.88
N PHE A 387 2.50 -5.66 22.48
CA PHE A 387 2.20 -4.38 21.84
C PHE A 387 3.46 -3.63 21.38
N ILE A 388 4.49 -3.57 22.24
CA ILE A 388 5.73 -2.82 21.96
C ILE A 388 6.53 -3.36 20.76
N THR A 389 6.40 -4.65 20.46
CA THR A 389 6.99 -5.26 19.26
C THR A 389 6.01 -5.26 18.09
N GLY A 390 4.74 -5.61 18.36
CA GLY A 390 3.66 -5.72 17.38
C GLY A 390 3.30 -4.40 16.70
N LEU A 391 3.47 -3.27 17.39
CA LEU A 391 3.32 -1.93 16.83
C LEU A 391 4.14 -1.77 15.54
N PHE A 392 5.39 -2.23 15.55
CA PHE A 392 6.30 -2.09 14.40
C PHE A 392 6.04 -3.11 13.29
N ASN A 393 5.36 -4.24 13.56
CA ASN A 393 4.79 -5.07 12.49
C ASN A 393 3.56 -4.41 11.87
N MET A 394 2.71 -3.80 12.70
CA MET A 394 1.53 -3.09 12.22
C MET A 394 1.91 -1.89 11.36
N LEU A 395 3.00 -1.20 11.69
CA LEU A 395 3.57 -0.10 10.90
C LEU A 395 4.43 -0.57 9.71
N ASP A 396 4.82 -1.84 9.70
CA ASP A 396 5.78 -2.45 8.75
C ASP A 396 7.17 -1.77 8.72
N CYS A 397 7.58 -1.27 9.88
CA CYS A 397 8.90 -0.68 10.08
C CYS A 397 9.96 -1.78 10.25
N PRO A 398 11.20 -1.58 9.78
CA PRO A 398 12.34 -2.37 10.19
C PRO A 398 12.55 -2.17 11.70
N ALA A 399 12.74 -3.27 12.43
CA ALA A 399 12.91 -3.24 13.88
C ALA A 399 13.94 -4.28 14.31
N ALA A 400 14.93 -3.85 15.07
CA ALA A 400 16.07 -4.67 15.47
C ALA A 400 16.28 -4.68 16.99
N ILE A 401 16.95 -5.72 17.48
CA ILE A 401 17.36 -5.87 18.88
C ILE A 401 18.87 -5.86 18.97
N VAL A 402 19.38 -5.04 19.89
CA VAL A 402 20.80 -5.01 20.26
C VAL A 402 20.89 -5.16 21.79
N PRO A 403 21.58 -6.20 22.30
CA PRO A 403 21.86 -6.35 23.73
C PRO A 403 22.78 -5.24 24.23
N VAL A 404 22.46 -4.62 25.37
CA VAL A 404 23.21 -3.44 25.86
C VAL A 404 23.83 -3.62 27.23
N SER A 405 23.16 -4.32 28.16
CA SER A 405 23.64 -4.54 29.53
C SER A 405 22.91 -5.70 30.21
N PRO A 406 23.45 -6.27 31.30
CA PRO A 406 22.70 -7.18 32.17
C PRO A 406 21.70 -6.44 33.08
N VAL A 407 20.73 -7.17 33.62
CA VAL A 407 19.88 -6.73 34.73
C VAL A 407 20.70 -6.67 36.03
N ARG A 408 20.64 -5.55 36.76
CA ARG A 408 21.38 -5.33 38.02
C ARG A 408 20.65 -5.95 39.22
N GLU A 409 21.35 -6.08 40.34
CA GLU A 409 20.78 -6.65 41.58
C GLU A 409 19.63 -5.79 42.11
N LYS A 410 18.50 -6.43 42.47
CA LYS A 410 17.28 -5.79 43.05
C LYS A 410 16.71 -4.62 42.23
N GLU A 411 17.14 -4.48 40.97
CA GLU A 411 16.75 -3.38 40.10
C GLU A 411 15.24 -3.37 39.83
N ASN A 412 14.69 -4.56 39.59
CA ASN A 412 13.28 -4.74 39.25
C ASN A 412 12.36 -4.77 40.48
N ASP A 413 12.89 -4.76 41.70
CA ASP A 413 12.09 -4.77 42.95
C ASP A 413 11.30 -3.46 43.14
N LYS A 414 11.74 -2.38 42.49
CA LYS A 414 11.12 -1.05 42.54
C LYS A 414 9.90 -0.90 41.61
N PHE A 415 9.35 -1.98 41.08
CA PHE A 415 8.26 -1.91 40.11
C PHE A 415 6.90 -1.58 40.74
N GLU A 416 6.45 -0.34 40.55
CA GLU A 416 5.14 0.10 41.06
C GLU A 416 3.97 -0.48 40.26
N THR A 417 3.03 -1.10 40.97
CA THR A 417 1.85 -1.76 40.38
C THR A 417 0.57 -0.93 40.45
N LYS A 418 0.48 0.04 41.38
CA LYS A 418 -0.72 0.87 41.65
C LYS A 418 -2.03 0.07 41.74
N GLY A 419 -1.96 -1.18 42.18
CA GLY A 419 -3.12 -2.07 42.30
C GLY A 419 -3.56 -2.76 41.02
N ASP A 420 -3.01 -2.42 39.85
CA ASP A 420 -3.36 -3.02 38.54
C ASP A 420 -2.99 -4.51 38.48
N PHE A 421 -3.91 -5.32 37.98
CA PHE A 421 -3.75 -6.77 37.93
C PHE A 421 -2.59 -7.21 37.03
N VAL A 422 -2.47 -6.65 35.83
CA VAL A 422 -1.41 -7.02 34.87
C VAL A 422 -0.06 -6.56 35.39
N LEU A 423 0.02 -5.36 35.98
CA LEU A 423 1.27 -4.88 36.58
C LEU A 423 1.69 -5.73 37.79
N LYS A 424 0.75 -6.26 38.58
CA LYS A 424 1.06 -7.22 39.66
C LYS A 424 1.63 -8.53 39.11
N LEU A 425 1.11 -9.04 38.00
CA LEU A 425 1.65 -10.22 37.34
C LEU A 425 3.05 -9.94 36.79
N GLN A 426 3.23 -8.79 36.14
CA GLN A 426 4.52 -8.34 35.64
C GLN A 426 5.55 -8.20 36.77
N ALA A 427 5.17 -7.62 37.91
CA ALA A 427 6.02 -7.52 39.10
C ALA A 427 6.50 -8.88 39.60
N LYS A 428 5.67 -9.92 39.50
CA LYS A 428 6.07 -11.30 39.84
C LYS A 428 6.99 -11.90 38.78
N ALA A 429 6.69 -11.69 37.50
CA ALA A 429 7.46 -12.23 36.38
C ALA A 429 8.92 -11.70 36.33
N ILE A 430 9.15 -10.48 36.82
CA ILE A 430 10.48 -9.83 36.82
C ILE A 430 11.31 -10.06 38.08
N LYS A 431 10.82 -10.82 39.06
CA LYS A 431 11.62 -11.21 40.24
C LYS A 431 12.80 -12.08 39.81
N GLU A 432 13.90 -12.01 40.54
CA GLU A 432 15.09 -12.88 40.37
C GLU A 432 15.71 -12.86 38.96
N THR A 433 15.56 -11.73 38.26
CA THR A 433 16.08 -11.50 36.90
C THR A 433 17.51 -10.99 36.87
N THR A 434 18.18 -10.84 38.01
CA THR A 434 19.57 -10.37 38.08
C THR A 434 20.49 -11.22 37.21
N GLY A 435 21.31 -10.55 36.39
CA GLY A 435 22.21 -11.18 35.43
C GLY A 435 21.57 -11.54 34.09
N MET A 436 20.24 -11.48 33.96
CA MET A 436 19.59 -11.75 32.68
C MET A 436 19.95 -10.69 31.63
N PRO A 437 19.96 -11.04 30.33
CA PRO A 437 20.19 -10.07 29.27
C PRO A 437 19.14 -8.96 29.24
N ASN A 438 19.59 -7.77 28.86
CA ASN A 438 18.73 -6.63 28.59
C ASN A 438 19.19 -5.96 27.29
N ALA A 439 18.21 -5.48 26.52
CA ALA A 439 18.42 -5.02 25.16
C ALA A 439 17.56 -3.80 24.86
N VAL A 440 17.92 -3.06 23.81
CA VAL A 440 17.10 -2.00 23.25
C VAL A 440 16.57 -2.42 21.88
N GLN A 441 15.44 -1.85 21.50
CA GLN A 441 14.87 -1.98 20.17
C GLN A 441 15.17 -0.71 19.36
N ILE A 442 15.63 -0.92 18.12
CA ILE A 442 15.99 0.13 17.18
C ILE A 442 15.06 0.01 15.98
N VAL A 443 14.41 1.12 15.63
CA VAL A 443 13.39 1.16 14.59
C VAL A 443 13.69 2.28 13.61
N THR A 444 13.39 2.06 12.34
CA THR A 444 13.45 3.08 11.28
C THR A 444 12.15 3.10 10.49
N LEU A 445 12.02 4.01 9.52
CA LEU A 445 10.88 4.00 8.61
C LEU A 445 10.94 2.79 7.64
N PRO A 446 9.80 2.39 7.05
CA PRO A 446 9.75 1.31 6.06
C PRO A 446 10.81 1.45 4.96
N ASN A 447 11.43 0.31 4.58
CA ASN A 447 12.51 0.19 3.59
C ASN A 447 13.83 0.91 3.93
N GLN A 448 14.09 1.23 5.21
CA GLN A 448 15.34 1.85 5.68
C GLN A 448 16.18 0.91 6.56
N GLU A 449 16.30 -0.37 6.18
CA GLU A 449 17.10 -1.37 6.88
C GLU A 449 18.57 -0.93 7.06
N GLU A 450 19.12 -0.18 6.11
CA GLU A 450 20.49 0.33 6.13
C GLU A 450 20.70 1.33 7.26
N MET A 451 19.74 2.22 7.48
CA MET A 451 19.77 3.14 8.61
C MET A 451 19.61 2.37 9.92
N CYS A 452 18.76 1.34 9.94
CA CYS A 452 18.57 0.49 11.12
C CYS A 452 19.88 -0.22 11.49
N LEU A 453 20.53 -0.89 10.53
CA LEU A 453 21.84 -1.53 10.70
C LEU A 453 22.93 -0.55 11.16
N LYS A 454 22.95 0.65 10.58
CA LYS A 454 23.89 1.70 10.98
C LYS A 454 23.72 2.08 12.46
N VAL A 455 22.49 2.31 12.90
CA VAL A 455 22.21 2.65 14.30
C VAL A 455 22.43 1.46 15.23
N MET A 456 22.12 0.24 14.78
CA MET A 456 22.48 -0.99 15.51
C MET A 456 23.98 -1.06 15.78
N LYS A 457 24.81 -0.82 14.77
CA LYS A 457 26.27 -0.84 14.91
C LYS A 457 26.77 0.22 15.89
N ILE A 458 26.23 1.43 15.80
CA ILE A 458 26.55 2.52 16.76
C ILE A 458 26.20 2.09 18.18
N VAL A 459 25.02 1.51 18.39
CA VAL A 459 24.56 1.06 19.72
C VAL A 459 25.42 -0.11 20.23
N GLU A 460 25.78 -1.06 19.37
CA GLU A 460 26.67 -2.17 19.71
C GLU A 460 28.05 -1.67 20.16
N GLU A 461 28.63 -0.68 19.47
CA GLU A 461 29.95 -0.12 19.77
C GLU A 461 30.01 0.69 21.08
N ILE A 462 28.89 1.23 21.55
CA ILE A 462 28.85 2.02 22.80
C ILE A 462 28.41 1.20 24.01
N SER A 463 27.94 -0.03 23.78
CA SER A 463 27.38 -0.87 24.82
C SER A 463 28.43 -1.81 25.39
N GLU A 464 28.28 -2.18 26.66
CA GLU A 464 29.04 -3.30 27.25
C GLU A 464 28.64 -4.64 26.60
N GLY A 465 27.44 -4.68 26.01
CA GLY A 465 26.95 -5.76 25.16
C GLY A 465 26.75 -7.08 25.90
N VAL A 466 26.76 -8.17 25.14
CA VAL A 466 26.66 -9.56 25.66
C VAL A 466 27.91 -9.95 26.45
N GLN A 467 29.03 -9.27 26.25
CA GLN A 467 30.32 -9.59 26.87
C GLN A 467 30.32 -9.39 28.40
N ALA A 468 29.44 -8.52 28.91
CA ALA A 468 29.27 -8.29 30.35
C ALA A 468 28.37 -9.33 31.05
N LEU A 469 27.71 -10.23 30.30
CA LEU A 469 26.82 -11.24 30.88
C LEU A 469 27.62 -12.38 31.53
N LYS A 470 27.23 -12.75 32.74
CA LYS A 470 27.77 -13.91 33.47
C LYS A 470 26.69 -14.96 33.63
N TRP A 471 27.00 -16.20 33.26
CA TRP A 471 26.06 -17.32 33.38
C TRP A 471 25.77 -17.65 34.84
N LYS A 472 24.49 -17.85 35.16
CA LYS A 472 24.02 -18.21 36.50
C LYS A 472 24.10 -19.73 36.65
N SER A 473 25.27 -20.26 37.03
CA SER A 473 25.48 -21.69 37.30
C SER A 473 26.17 -21.88 38.65
N GLU A 474 25.46 -22.51 39.60
CA GLU A 474 25.96 -22.80 40.96
C GLU A 474 26.88 -24.03 41.03
N ASN A 475 27.04 -24.84 39.96
CA ASN A 475 27.87 -26.06 40.04
C ASN A 475 28.28 -26.72 38.70
N GLN A 476 28.28 -25.99 37.57
CA GLN A 476 28.78 -26.54 36.30
C GLN A 476 29.64 -25.52 35.56
N THR A 477 30.93 -25.86 35.38
CA THR A 477 31.85 -25.22 34.43
C THR A 477 31.25 -25.30 33.03
N ILE A 478 30.75 -24.17 32.52
CA ILE A 478 30.32 -24.03 31.13
C ILE A 478 30.84 -22.69 30.59
N TRP A 479 31.24 -22.73 29.34
CA TRP A 479 32.48 -22.17 28.79
C TRP A 479 32.27 -20.83 28.09
N THR A 480 33.19 -19.88 28.25
CA THR A 480 33.15 -18.56 27.60
C THR A 480 33.92 -18.57 26.27
N ASN A 481 33.91 -17.43 25.57
CA ASN A 481 34.37 -17.18 24.18
C ASN A 481 35.72 -17.79 23.71
N GLY A 482 36.52 -18.42 24.57
CA GLY A 482 37.81 -19.06 24.24
C GLY A 482 37.75 -20.56 23.90
N ASP A 483 36.70 -21.30 24.27
CA ASP A 483 36.76 -22.78 24.33
C ASP A 483 36.03 -23.53 23.21
N SER A 484 35.49 -22.81 22.22
CA SER A 484 34.71 -23.41 21.13
C SER A 484 35.50 -24.40 20.26
N PHE A 485 36.80 -24.17 20.08
CA PHE A 485 37.68 -25.03 19.26
C PHE A 485 38.06 -26.34 19.97
N GLU A 486 38.36 -26.28 21.28
CA GLU A 486 38.71 -27.47 22.06
C GLU A 486 37.49 -28.39 22.28
N CYS A 487 36.29 -27.80 22.32
CA CYS A 487 35.03 -28.53 22.44
C CYS A 487 34.68 -29.30 21.15
N PHE A 488 34.91 -28.71 19.97
CA PHE A 488 34.74 -29.39 18.68
C PHE A 488 35.71 -30.57 18.52
N GLU A 489 36.96 -30.40 18.94
CA GLU A 489 37.97 -31.48 19.02
C GLU A 489 37.54 -32.62 19.97
N ARG A 490 37.00 -32.31 21.15
CA ARG A 490 36.52 -33.33 22.10
C ARG A 490 35.24 -34.03 21.64
N LEU A 491 34.32 -33.32 21.00
CA LEU A 491 33.12 -33.91 20.39
C LEU A 491 33.48 -34.84 19.23
N LEU A 492 34.44 -34.45 18.38
CA LEU A 492 34.99 -35.32 17.34
C LEU A 492 35.66 -36.57 17.93
N ARG A 493 36.42 -36.43 19.03
CA ARG A 493 37.00 -37.58 19.76
C ARG A 493 35.91 -38.48 20.38
N HIS A 494 34.84 -37.91 20.91
CA HIS A 494 33.72 -38.67 21.48
C HIS A 494 32.94 -39.42 20.39
N PHE A 495 32.67 -38.77 19.25
CA PHE A 495 32.04 -39.43 18.09
C PHE A 495 32.94 -40.50 17.44
N SER A 496 34.26 -40.33 17.46
CA SER A 496 35.19 -41.38 17.01
C SER A 496 35.19 -42.61 17.93
N ASN A 497 34.79 -42.48 19.19
CA ASN A 497 34.67 -43.58 20.14
C ASN A 497 33.29 -44.27 20.13
N ILE A 498 32.25 -43.61 19.60
CA ILE A 498 30.87 -44.16 19.53
C ILE A 498 30.67 -45.07 18.31
N PHE A 499 31.60 -45.05 17.33
CA PHE A 499 31.57 -45.95 16.17
C PHE A 499 32.72 -46.97 16.14
N PRO A 500 32.75 -48.00 17.00
CA PRO A 500 33.37 -49.26 16.61
C PRO A 500 32.46 -50.01 15.63
N ARG A 501 33.05 -50.48 14.53
CA ARG A 501 32.43 -51.23 13.44
C ARG A 501 31.52 -52.40 13.91
N LYS A 502 30.30 -52.43 13.37
CA LYS A 502 29.38 -53.57 13.10
C LYS A 502 29.54 -54.87 13.91
N LYS A 503 28.45 -55.31 14.57
CA LYS A 503 27.74 -56.59 14.28
C LYS A 503 26.42 -56.78 15.07
N SER A 504 25.35 -57.00 14.29
CA SER A 504 24.07 -57.73 14.46
C SER A 504 23.39 -58.04 15.82
N ASN A 505 22.06 -57.90 15.76
CA ASN A 505 20.98 -58.79 16.25
C ASN A 505 20.56 -58.78 17.74
N ARG A 506 19.31 -58.31 18.00
CA ARG A 506 18.13 -59.03 18.58
C ARG A 506 17.23 -58.15 19.49
N ILE A 507 15.97 -58.00 19.05
CA ILE A 507 14.68 -58.21 19.76
C ILE A 507 14.72 -58.25 21.31
N PHE A 508 13.94 -57.39 22.00
CA PHE A 508 12.79 -57.79 22.85
C PHE A 508 11.99 -56.62 23.49
N ASN A 509 10.68 -56.78 23.34
CA ASN A 509 9.48 -56.33 24.08
C ASN A 509 9.59 -56.16 25.62
N LEU A 510 8.90 -55.15 26.20
CA LEU A 510 7.76 -55.26 27.16
C LEU A 510 7.56 -54.06 28.14
N LYS A 511 6.32 -53.54 28.13
CA LYS A 511 5.39 -53.20 29.23
C LYS A 511 5.84 -52.46 30.51
N SER A 512 5.14 -51.32 30.68
CA SER A 512 4.40 -50.79 31.86
C SER A 512 4.85 -51.08 33.28
N THR A 513 4.89 -50.03 34.10
CA THR A 513 4.44 -50.12 35.51
C THR A 513 3.89 -48.77 36.00
N ARG A 514 2.94 -48.89 36.93
CA ARG A 514 1.95 -47.91 37.41
C ARG A 514 2.45 -47.09 38.60
N LEU A 515 1.86 -45.90 38.71
CA LEU A 515 1.30 -45.18 39.89
C LEU A 515 2.15 -45.04 41.17
N HIS A 516 2.21 -43.79 41.65
CA HIS A 516 1.84 -43.47 43.02
C HIS A 516 1.11 -42.12 43.10
N THR A 517 -0.07 -42.15 43.71
CA THR A 517 -0.88 -41.02 44.18
C THR A 517 -0.82 -40.94 45.69
N ASN A 518 -0.78 -39.72 46.24
CA ASN A 518 -1.34 -39.21 47.51
C ASN A 518 -0.63 -37.86 47.80
N SER A 519 -1.22 -36.76 48.26
CA SER A 519 -2.58 -36.42 48.72
C SER A 519 -2.63 -34.90 49.00
N PHE A 520 -3.79 -34.24 48.72
CA PHE A 520 -4.52 -33.22 49.53
C PHE A 520 -3.77 -31.98 50.10
N LEU A 521 -4.34 -30.78 50.29
CA LEU A 521 -5.53 -30.01 49.89
C LEU A 521 -5.23 -28.58 50.42
N ASP A 522 -5.62 -27.49 49.73
CA ASP A 522 -6.49 -26.45 50.34
C ASP A 522 -6.95 -25.30 49.41
N SER A 523 -8.26 -25.02 49.57
CA SER A 523 -9.08 -23.82 49.34
C SER A 523 -9.38 -23.26 47.92
N PHE A 524 -10.54 -23.70 47.39
CA PHE A 524 -11.74 -22.99 46.90
C PHE A 524 -11.81 -21.44 47.09
N SER A 525 -12.50 -20.61 46.28
CA SER A 525 -13.81 -20.68 45.58
C SER A 525 -13.79 -19.71 44.36
N LEU A 526 -14.64 -19.77 43.31
CA LEU A 526 -16.10 -19.71 43.30
C LEU A 526 -16.60 -20.13 41.89
N THR A 527 -17.53 -21.08 41.81
CA THR A 527 -18.28 -21.44 40.60
C THR A 527 -19.68 -21.79 41.05
N PHE A 528 -20.72 -21.13 40.51
CA PHE A 528 -22.08 -21.65 40.49
C PHE A 528 -22.91 -20.89 39.44
N ILE A 529 -23.47 -21.61 38.45
CA ILE A 529 -24.91 -21.77 38.20
C ILE A 529 -25.13 -22.66 36.95
N LEU A 530 -25.63 -23.86 37.25
CA LEU A 530 -26.66 -24.69 36.62
C LEU A 530 -26.45 -25.55 35.34
N HIS A 531 -27.09 -26.71 35.44
CA HIS A 531 -27.07 -27.95 34.66
C HIS A 531 -28.52 -28.30 34.22
N PHE A 532 -28.69 -29.29 33.33
CA PHE A 532 -29.91 -29.89 32.72
C PHE A 532 -30.42 -29.22 31.42
N ALA A 533 -30.88 -29.91 30.36
CA ALA A 533 -31.20 -31.32 30.11
C ALA A 533 -31.06 -31.66 28.60
N ALA A 534 -30.96 -32.95 28.28
CA ALA A 534 -31.06 -33.54 26.94
C ALA A 534 -32.53 -33.71 26.49
N VAL A 535 -32.81 -33.73 25.16
CA VAL A 535 -33.80 -34.58 24.44
C VAL A 535 -33.72 -34.30 22.91
N THR A 536 -33.87 -35.38 22.13
CA THR A 536 -33.91 -35.57 20.67
C THR A 536 -35.14 -34.95 19.95
N PRO A 537 -35.12 -34.71 18.61
CA PRO A 537 -36.29 -34.24 17.87
C PRO A 537 -37.09 -35.36 17.18
N THR A 538 -38.42 -35.22 17.17
CA THR A 538 -39.39 -36.02 16.40
C THR A 538 -40.05 -35.19 15.31
N GLU A 539 -40.31 -35.85 14.18
CA GLU A 539 -41.04 -35.39 12.99
C GLU A 539 -42.46 -34.88 13.26
N LYS A 540 -42.97 -34.01 12.37
CA LYS A 540 -44.33 -34.14 11.80
C LYS A 540 -44.54 -33.28 10.55
N SER A 541 -45.17 -33.93 9.57
CA SER A 541 -45.71 -33.46 8.30
C SER A 541 -46.94 -32.56 8.43
N MET A 542 -47.20 -31.72 7.44
CA MET A 542 -48.56 -31.37 7.03
C MET A 542 -48.58 -30.94 5.55
N ASP A 543 -49.61 -31.40 4.84
CA ASP A 543 -49.84 -31.36 3.38
C ASP A 543 -51.14 -30.57 3.08
N LEU A 544 -51.42 -30.39 1.77
CA LEU A 544 -52.63 -29.90 1.09
C LEU A 544 -52.64 -28.40 0.72
N SER A 545 -53.14 -27.91 -0.42
CA SER A 545 -53.45 -28.35 -1.80
C SER A 545 -54.22 -27.17 -2.45
N ASP A 546 -54.25 -27.10 -3.78
CA ASP A 546 -55.03 -26.17 -4.64
C ASP A 546 -54.58 -24.68 -4.65
N VAL A 547 -54.45 -23.97 -5.78
CA VAL A 547 -55.40 -23.78 -6.88
C VAL A 547 -54.69 -23.50 -8.23
N SER A 548 -55.24 -24.09 -9.28
CA SER A 548 -54.89 -23.98 -10.71
C SER A 548 -55.28 -22.66 -11.40
N GLY A 549 -54.54 -22.28 -12.46
CA GLY A 549 -55.14 -21.80 -13.73
C GLY A 549 -54.63 -20.46 -14.29
N ILE A 550 -53.96 -20.49 -15.46
CA ILE A 550 -54.36 -19.87 -16.75
C ILE A 550 -53.28 -20.17 -17.82
N GLN A 551 -53.75 -20.50 -19.02
CA GLN A 551 -53.02 -21.02 -20.19
C GLN A 551 -52.57 -19.94 -21.19
N LEU A 552 -51.42 -20.23 -21.84
CA LEU A 552 -51.07 -20.19 -23.28
C LEU A 552 -51.21 -18.92 -24.14
N ALA A 553 -50.12 -18.57 -24.85
CA ALA A 553 -50.02 -18.54 -26.34
C ALA A 553 -48.58 -18.18 -26.78
N THR A 554 -47.80 -19.10 -27.38
CA THR A 554 -47.53 -19.39 -28.82
C THR A 554 -46.18 -18.84 -29.34
N SER A 555 -45.46 -19.73 -30.04
CA SER A 555 -44.09 -19.68 -30.61
C SER A 555 -44.07 -19.20 -32.11
N PRO A 556 -43.00 -19.29 -32.97
CA PRO A 556 -41.61 -19.78 -32.87
C PRO A 556 -40.54 -18.92 -33.70
N PRO A 557 -39.42 -19.41 -34.33
CA PRO A 557 -38.04 -18.82 -34.26
C PRO A 557 -37.39 -18.63 -35.69
N PRO A 558 -36.10 -18.91 -36.05
CA PRO A 558 -34.75 -18.77 -35.43
C PRO A 558 -33.71 -18.04 -36.35
N ARG A 559 -32.43 -17.94 -35.92
CA ARG A 559 -31.13 -18.04 -36.66
C ARG A 559 -30.05 -17.23 -35.92
N THR A 560 -28.85 -17.67 -35.57
CA THR A 560 -28.06 -18.90 -35.77
C THR A 560 -26.99 -18.88 -34.66
N ALA A 561 -26.85 -19.98 -33.93
CA ALA A 561 -25.73 -20.21 -33.01
C ALA A 561 -24.46 -20.51 -33.83
N ILE A 562 -23.33 -19.90 -33.44
CA ILE A 562 -22.01 -20.36 -33.86
C ILE A 562 -21.54 -21.32 -32.77
N ASP A 563 -21.45 -22.59 -33.17
CA ASP A 563 -20.99 -23.71 -32.37
C ASP A 563 -19.44 -23.68 -32.32
N TYR A 564 -18.86 -23.61 -31.13
CA TYR A 564 -17.42 -23.82 -30.90
C TYR A 564 -17.24 -25.11 -30.13
N ASN A 565 -17.45 -26.23 -30.81
CA ASN A 565 -16.92 -27.54 -30.42
C ASN A 565 -15.93 -27.99 -31.49
N SER A 566 -14.64 -27.79 -31.23
CA SER A 566 -13.58 -28.53 -31.92
C SER A 566 -12.48 -28.90 -30.92
N SER A 567 -12.63 -30.11 -30.39
CA SER A 567 -11.57 -31.11 -30.14
C SER A 567 -10.17 -30.64 -29.72
N PHE A 568 -9.94 -30.64 -28.40
CA PHE A 568 -8.74 -31.23 -27.80
C PHE A 568 -9.21 -32.17 -26.70
N GLU A 569 -9.01 -33.47 -26.87
CA GLU A 569 -9.24 -34.48 -25.84
C GLU A 569 -8.17 -34.35 -24.75
N GLU A 570 -8.51 -33.76 -23.60
CA GLU A 570 -7.67 -33.77 -22.39
C GLU A 570 -8.50 -33.90 -21.10
N SER A 571 -7.90 -34.50 -20.07
CA SER A 571 -8.60 -35.23 -19.00
C SER A 571 -9.58 -34.40 -18.13
N PRO A 572 -10.69 -35.01 -17.64
CA PRO A 572 -11.72 -34.35 -16.80
C PRO A 572 -11.26 -33.84 -15.41
N ALA A 573 -10.03 -34.16 -14.97
CA ALA A 573 -9.59 -33.98 -13.59
C ALA A 573 -9.21 -32.52 -13.19
N LYS A 574 -9.30 -31.54 -14.11
CA LYS A 574 -8.88 -30.14 -13.88
C LYS A 574 -10.01 -29.09 -13.80
N ARG A 575 -11.27 -29.47 -14.00
CA ARG A 575 -12.42 -28.54 -13.98
C ARG A 575 -13.16 -28.54 -12.64
N VAL A 576 -13.57 -27.36 -12.16
CA VAL A 576 -14.29 -27.18 -10.89
C VAL A 576 -15.74 -26.78 -11.15
N LYS A 577 -16.68 -27.38 -10.41
CA LYS A 577 -18.12 -27.23 -10.57
C LYS A 577 -18.69 -26.19 -9.58
N PHE A 578 -19.35 -25.13 -10.05
CA PHE A 578 -19.98 -24.15 -9.15
C PHE A 578 -21.51 -24.23 -9.23
N SER A 579 -22.21 -24.37 -8.11
CA SER A 579 -23.70 -24.43 -8.05
C SER A 579 -24.29 -23.28 -7.25
N HIS A 580 -25.38 -22.68 -7.74
CA HIS A 580 -26.09 -21.55 -7.10
C HIS A 580 -27.39 -21.96 -6.36
N GLU A 581 -27.77 -21.25 -5.29
CA GLU A 581 -29.11 -21.24 -4.69
C GLU A 581 -29.48 -19.80 -4.29
N LEU A 582 -30.62 -19.31 -4.76
CA LEU A 582 -31.25 -18.05 -4.33
C LEU A 582 -32.03 -18.27 -3.03
N THR A 583 -31.89 -17.37 -2.06
CA THR A 583 -32.90 -17.20 -1.01
C THR A 583 -33.52 -15.82 -1.14
N LYS A 584 -34.54 -15.72 -2.00
CA LYS A 584 -35.63 -14.74 -1.87
C LYS A 584 -36.94 -15.45 -2.23
N SER A 585 -37.76 -15.65 -1.20
CA SER A 585 -39.13 -16.19 -1.21
C SER A 585 -39.35 -17.58 -1.80
N PHE A 586 -40.30 -18.30 -1.20
CA PHE A 586 -40.82 -19.60 -1.61
C PHE A 586 -41.35 -19.54 -3.04
N ASP A 587 -40.63 -20.11 -4.01
CA ASP A 587 -41.07 -21.20 -4.91
C ASP A 587 -40.07 -21.38 -6.08
N GLU A 588 -39.85 -22.66 -6.44
CA GLU A 588 -39.00 -23.22 -7.51
C GLU A 588 -37.45 -23.05 -7.45
N LYS A 589 -36.76 -24.18 -7.28
CA LYS A 589 -35.30 -24.34 -7.30
C LYS A 589 -34.77 -24.49 -8.73
N LEU A 590 -34.06 -23.49 -9.25
CA LEU A 590 -33.22 -23.59 -10.44
C LEU A 590 -31.73 -23.46 -10.08
N SER A 591 -31.04 -24.59 -9.89
CA SER A 591 -29.58 -24.60 -9.68
C SER A 591 -28.85 -24.67 -11.03
N GLN A 592 -28.39 -23.54 -11.55
CA GLN A 592 -27.48 -23.51 -12.71
C GLN A 592 -26.03 -23.74 -12.26
N THR A 593 -25.25 -24.45 -13.09
CA THR A 593 -23.87 -24.85 -12.81
C THR A 593 -22.89 -24.26 -13.81
N VAL A 594 -21.77 -23.68 -13.34
CA VAL A 594 -20.70 -23.13 -14.22
C VAL A 594 -19.40 -23.90 -13.99
N PHE A 595 -18.67 -24.21 -15.06
CA PHE A 595 -17.36 -24.86 -15.02
C PHE A 595 -16.26 -23.88 -15.43
N VAL A 596 -15.29 -23.65 -14.54
CA VAL A 596 -14.16 -22.74 -14.80
C VAL A 596 -12.88 -23.35 -14.25
N GLU A 597 -11.75 -23.07 -14.90
CA GLU A 597 -10.43 -23.56 -14.51
C GLU A 597 -9.89 -22.82 -13.26
N ARG A 598 -9.25 -23.55 -12.34
CA ARG A 598 -8.70 -22.99 -11.09
C ARG A 598 -7.61 -21.94 -11.35
N THR A 599 -6.72 -22.22 -12.29
CA THR A 599 -5.61 -21.34 -12.70
C THR A 599 -6.12 -19.99 -13.19
N LEU A 600 -7.14 -20.00 -14.06
CA LEU A 600 -7.77 -18.80 -14.60
C LEU A 600 -8.43 -17.95 -13.51
N LEU A 601 -9.17 -18.59 -12.59
CA LEU A 601 -9.79 -17.90 -11.46
C LEU A 601 -8.76 -17.30 -10.50
N SER A 602 -7.71 -18.04 -10.14
CA SER A 602 -6.62 -17.52 -9.31
C SER A 602 -5.84 -16.40 -9.99
N HIS A 603 -5.77 -16.41 -11.32
CA HIS A 603 -5.10 -15.35 -12.07
C HIS A 603 -5.86 -14.02 -11.93
N TYR A 604 -7.18 -14.00 -12.13
CA TYR A 604 -7.97 -12.76 -12.14
C TYR A 604 -8.55 -12.32 -10.79
N SER A 605 -8.68 -13.23 -9.83
CA SER A 605 -9.33 -12.96 -8.55
C SER A 605 -8.39 -13.29 -7.39
N THR A 606 -8.14 -12.28 -6.56
CA THR A 606 -7.39 -12.49 -5.31
C THR A 606 -8.15 -13.40 -4.35
N TYR A 607 -9.49 -13.34 -4.35
CA TYR A 607 -10.34 -14.26 -3.58
C TYR A 607 -10.09 -15.73 -3.97
N PHE A 608 -10.14 -16.07 -5.27
CA PHE A 608 -9.89 -17.45 -5.70
C PHE A 608 -8.43 -17.86 -5.62
N ARG A 609 -7.51 -16.91 -5.75
CA ARG A 609 -6.09 -17.15 -5.48
C ARG A 609 -5.91 -17.62 -4.04
N VAL A 610 -6.48 -16.91 -3.08
CA VAL A 610 -6.45 -17.30 -1.66
C VAL A 610 -7.23 -18.61 -1.41
N LEU A 611 -8.37 -18.81 -2.06
CA LEU A 611 -9.18 -20.02 -1.90
C LEU A 611 -8.46 -21.29 -2.40
N PHE A 612 -7.72 -21.21 -3.50
CA PHE A 612 -7.04 -22.37 -4.11
C PHE A 612 -5.58 -22.53 -3.67
N SER A 613 -4.96 -21.50 -3.08
CA SER A 613 -3.58 -21.57 -2.57
C SER A 613 -3.48 -21.97 -1.09
N ASN A 614 -4.59 -21.96 -0.35
CA ASN A 614 -4.62 -22.34 1.06
C ASN A 614 -5.28 -23.70 1.25
N GLU A 615 -4.83 -24.48 2.24
CA GLU A 615 -5.41 -25.79 2.64
C GLU A 615 -6.78 -25.69 3.35
N PHE A 616 -7.65 -24.76 2.95
CA PHE A 616 -9.01 -24.75 3.49
C PHE A 616 -9.74 -26.04 3.11
N ARG A 617 -10.66 -26.53 3.94
CA ARG A 617 -11.47 -27.74 3.66
C ARG A 617 -12.14 -27.70 2.27
N ASP A 618 -12.51 -26.51 1.82
CA ASP A 618 -13.13 -26.30 0.52
C ASP A 618 -12.11 -26.27 -0.64
N SER A 619 -10.82 -25.98 -0.41
CA SER A 619 -9.79 -25.85 -1.46
C SER A 619 -9.61 -27.11 -2.33
N GLN A 620 -9.81 -28.28 -1.75
CA GLN A 620 -9.73 -29.58 -2.42
C GLN A 620 -11.07 -30.03 -3.02
N ALA A 621 -12.16 -29.29 -2.78
CA ALA A 621 -13.47 -29.65 -3.29
C ALA A 621 -13.52 -29.53 -4.81
N SER A 622 -14.10 -30.53 -5.48
CA SER A 622 -14.40 -30.46 -6.91
C SER A 622 -15.58 -29.54 -7.21
N SER A 623 -16.31 -29.12 -6.17
CA SER A 623 -17.41 -28.17 -6.28
C SER A 623 -17.43 -27.12 -5.18
N HIS A 624 -17.57 -25.84 -5.54
CA HIS A 624 -17.68 -24.74 -4.60
C HIS A 624 -19.00 -24.01 -4.76
N ARG A 625 -19.60 -23.63 -3.63
CA ARG A 625 -20.89 -22.95 -3.59
C ARG A 625 -20.70 -21.48 -3.23
N ILE A 626 -20.94 -20.59 -4.19
CA ILE A 626 -20.85 -19.15 -4.01
C ILE A 626 -22.27 -18.61 -3.78
N ARG A 627 -22.49 -17.98 -2.62
CA ARG A 627 -23.77 -17.36 -2.27
C ARG A 627 -23.82 -15.93 -2.82
N LEU A 628 -25.02 -15.41 -3.07
CA LEU A 628 -25.28 -14.01 -3.45
C LEU A 628 -24.87 -13.57 -4.88
N ILE A 629 -24.45 -14.49 -5.76
CA ILE A 629 -24.06 -14.16 -7.15
C ILE A 629 -24.71 -15.16 -8.11
N THR A 630 -25.41 -14.67 -9.13
CA THR A 630 -26.03 -15.54 -10.15
C THR A 630 -24.98 -16.18 -11.06
N ALA A 631 -25.30 -17.31 -11.68
CA ALA A 631 -24.39 -18.01 -12.60
C ALA A 631 -23.99 -17.12 -13.80
N SER A 632 -24.93 -16.33 -14.33
CA SER A 632 -24.68 -15.38 -15.41
C SER A 632 -23.75 -14.24 -15.00
N ASP A 633 -23.92 -13.69 -13.79
CA ASP A 633 -23.10 -12.59 -13.29
C ASP A 633 -21.68 -13.06 -13.00
N PHE A 634 -21.54 -14.25 -12.43
CA PHE A 634 -20.25 -14.88 -12.21
C PHE A 634 -19.49 -15.11 -13.52
N HIS A 635 -20.16 -15.66 -14.53
CA HIS A 635 -19.55 -15.87 -15.85
C HIS A 635 -19.12 -14.55 -16.49
N LEU A 636 -19.96 -13.51 -16.40
CA LEU A 636 -19.65 -12.19 -16.94
C LEU A 636 -18.42 -11.57 -16.26
N LEU A 637 -18.33 -11.64 -14.92
CA LEU A 637 -17.19 -11.10 -14.16
C LEU A 637 -15.85 -11.74 -14.53
N ILE A 638 -15.85 -13.02 -14.87
CA ILE A 638 -14.64 -13.75 -15.28
C ILE A 638 -14.30 -13.48 -16.75
N THR A 639 -15.32 -13.22 -17.58
CA THR A 639 -15.12 -12.93 -19.00
C THR A 639 -14.55 -11.53 -19.22
N ILE A 640 -14.85 -10.56 -18.34
CA ILE A 640 -14.37 -9.18 -18.47
C ILE A 640 -12.83 -9.10 -18.55
N PRO A 641 -12.05 -9.65 -17.59
CA PRO A 641 -10.58 -9.65 -17.68
C PRO A 641 -10.05 -10.31 -18.96
N ARG A 642 -10.65 -11.42 -19.37
CA ARG A 642 -10.25 -12.17 -20.56
C ARG A 642 -10.50 -11.39 -21.85
N ALA A 643 -11.60 -10.64 -21.92
CA ALA A 643 -11.87 -9.75 -23.05
C ALA A 643 -10.80 -8.65 -23.15
N PHE A 644 -10.38 -8.07 -22.02
CA PHE A 644 -9.32 -7.07 -21.99
C PHE A 644 -7.97 -7.59 -22.48
N GLU A 645 -7.58 -8.83 -22.13
CA GLU A 645 -6.37 -9.45 -22.67
C GLU A 645 -6.41 -9.63 -24.19
N GLN A 646 -7.61 -9.82 -24.75
CA GLN A 646 -7.83 -9.93 -26.19
C GLN A 646 -7.97 -8.56 -26.88
N GLY A 647 -7.79 -7.46 -26.13
CA GLY A 647 -7.98 -6.09 -26.63
C GLY A 647 -9.44 -5.73 -26.91
N ILE A 648 -10.40 -6.52 -26.40
CA ILE A 648 -11.83 -6.32 -26.61
C ILE A 648 -12.41 -5.64 -25.37
N LYS A 649 -13.07 -4.49 -25.54
CA LYS A 649 -13.77 -3.80 -24.44
C LYS A 649 -15.17 -4.41 -24.24
N PRO A 650 -15.47 -5.06 -23.11
CA PRO A 650 -16.78 -5.68 -22.90
C PRO A 650 -17.88 -4.61 -22.74
N ASN A 651 -18.96 -4.75 -23.52
CA ASN A 651 -20.09 -3.82 -23.47
C ASN A 651 -21.08 -4.21 -22.35
N ILE A 652 -21.11 -3.43 -21.28
CA ILE A 652 -22.00 -3.63 -20.13
C ILE A 652 -22.74 -2.32 -19.88
N ASN A 653 -24.06 -2.39 -19.69
CA ASN A 653 -24.88 -1.20 -19.42
C ASN A 653 -24.76 -0.75 -17.95
N LEU A 654 -25.18 0.48 -17.65
CA LEU A 654 -25.07 1.05 -16.29
C LEU A 654 -25.78 0.20 -15.23
N GLN A 655 -27.01 -0.26 -15.51
CA GLN A 655 -27.79 -1.05 -14.56
C GLN A 655 -27.03 -2.31 -14.15
N LYS A 656 -26.50 -3.04 -15.15
CA LYS A 656 -25.71 -4.24 -14.92
C LYS A 656 -24.39 -3.92 -14.22
N ALA A 657 -23.73 -2.82 -14.54
CA ALA A 657 -22.52 -2.38 -13.86
C ALA A 657 -22.76 -2.13 -12.35
N VAL A 658 -23.87 -1.49 -11.99
CA VAL A 658 -24.27 -1.26 -10.60
C VAL A 658 -24.57 -2.58 -9.88
N GLU A 659 -25.30 -3.51 -10.52
CA GLU A 659 -25.58 -4.84 -9.97
C GLU A 659 -24.31 -5.67 -9.74
N LEU A 660 -23.33 -5.56 -10.64
CA LEU A 660 -22.07 -6.31 -10.58
C LEU A 660 -21.06 -5.73 -9.58
N LEU A 661 -21.25 -4.51 -9.08
CA LEU A 661 -20.29 -3.84 -8.21
C LEU A 661 -20.02 -4.61 -6.91
N GLU A 662 -21.08 -5.05 -6.23
CA GLU A 662 -20.97 -5.84 -5.00
C GLU A 662 -20.36 -7.23 -5.27
N PRO A 663 -20.85 -8.04 -6.24
CA PRO A 663 -20.23 -9.29 -6.64
C PRO A 663 -18.75 -9.18 -7.04
N ALA A 664 -18.37 -8.16 -7.81
CA ALA A 664 -16.99 -7.93 -8.23
C ALA A 664 -16.08 -7.57 -7.05
N ALA A 665 -16.58 -6.77 -6.11
CA ALA A 665 -15.88 -6.41 -4.88
C ALA A 665 -15.72 -7.62 -3.95
N TYR A 666 -16.78 -8.42 -3.82
CA TYR A 666 -16.77 -9.66 -3.04
C TYR A 666 -15.74 -10.66 -3.58
N LEU A 667 -15.68 -10.85 -4.90
CA LEU A 667 -14.73 -11.76 -5.55
C LEU A 667 -13.35 -11.12 -5.79
N GLN A 668 -13.13 -9.85 -5.44
CA GLN A 668 -11.86 -9.14 -5.63
C GLN A 668 -11.29 -9.26 -7.05
N ILE A 669 -12.13 -9.02 -8.07
CA ILE A 669 -11.70 -9.01 -9.48
C ILE A 669 -11.42 -7.55 -9.88
N ASN A 670 -10.18 -7.10 -9.66
CA ASN A 670 -9.82 -5.68 -9.81
C ASN A 670 -10.04 -5.14 -11.22
N ILE A 671 -9.72 -5.92 -12.26
CA ILE A 671 -9.92 -5.50 -13.66
C ILE A 671 -11.41 -5.27 -13.96
N ALA A 672 -12.28 -6.11 -13.40
CA ALA A 672 -13.73 -5.93 -13.54
C ALA A 672 -14.22 -4.73 -12.72
N LEU A 673 -13.70 -4.51 -11.51
CA LEU A 673 -14.04 -3.35 -10.68
C LEU A 673 -13.67 -2.02 -11.34
N GLU A 674 -12.50 -1.92 -11.96
CA GLU A 674 -12.08 -0.72 -12.68
C GLU A 674 -12.99 -0.44 -13.89
N HIS A 675 -13.27 -1.46 -14.72
CA HIS A 675 -14.17 -1.30 -15.87
C HIS A 675 -15.61 -0.95 -15.46
N ILE A 676 -16.13 -1.59 -14.41
CA ILE A 676 -17.44 -1.27 -13.83
C ILE A 676 -17.44 0.18 -13.32
N SER A 677 -16.38 0.59 -12.64
CA SER A 677 -16.22 1.96 -12.12
C SER A 677 -16.18 2.99 -13.25
N ASP A 678 -15.53 2.68 -14.36
CA ASP A 678 -15.48 3.54 -15.54
C ASP A 678 -16.85 3.71 -16.19
N ILE A 679 -17.63 2.63 -16.32
CA ILE A 679 -19.00 2.69 -16.83
C ILE A 679 -19.88 3.53 -15.89
N ILE A 680 -19.77 3.30 -14.58
CA ILE A 680 -20.52 4.06 -13.58
C ILE A 680 -20.16 5.55 -13.67
N CYS A 681 -18.87 5.89 -13.68
CA CYS A 681 -18.39 7.26 -13.79
C CYS A 681 -18.83 7.95 -15.09
N ALA A 682 -18.85 7.23 -16.21
CA ALA A 682 -19.28 7.76 -17.50
C ALA A 682 -20.78 8.10 -17.54
N ASN A 683 -21.59 7.50 -16.66
CA ASN A 683 -23.05 7.69 -16.61
C ASN A 683 -23.54 8.33 -15.30
N LEU A 684 -22.66 9.05 -14.57
CA LEU A 684 -23.07 9.79 -13.38
C LEU A 684 -23.95 11.00 -13.75
N SER A 685 -25.12 11.07 -13.12
CA SER A 685 -26.05 12.20 -13.22
C SER A 685 -26.34 12.74 -11.81
N HIS A 686 -26.81 13.98 -11.74
CA HIS A 686 -27.21 14.62 -10.49
C HIS A 686 -28.28 13.82 -9.71
N GLU A 687 -29.07 12.98 -10.38
CA GLU A 687 -30.11 12.14 -9.77
C GLU A 687 -29.57 10.84 -9.13
N ASN A 688 -28.53 10.25 -9.72
CA ASN A 688 -27.98 8.95 -9.28
C ASN A 688 -26.71 9.08 -8.42
N ILE A 689 -26.02 10.23 -8.49
CA ILE A 689 -24.68 10.42 -7.94
C ILE A 689 -24.58 10.18 -6.43
N ILE A 690 -25.59 10.61 -5.66
CA ILE A 690 -25.61 10.42 -4.19
C ILE A 690 -25.82 8.95 -3.83
N LYS A 691 -26.72 8.26 -4.56
CA LYS A 691 -26.99 6.83 -4.32
C LYS A 691 -25.77 5.99 -4.66
N ILE A 692 -25.13 6.30 -5.79
CA ILE A 692 -23.91 5.63 -6.24
C ILE A 692 -22.74 5.93 -5.29
N PHE A 693 -22.62 7.16 -4.78
CA PHE A 693 -21.60 7.51 -3.78
C PHE A 693 -21.71 6.64 -2.52
N ARG A 694 -22.92 6.49 -1.98
CA ARG A 694 -23.18 5.65 -0.79
C ARG A 694 -22.93 4.17 -1.07
N LEU A 695 -23.28 3.69 -2.27
CA LEU A 695 -23.00 2.32 -2.70
C LEU A 695 -21.49 2.08 -2.82
N ALA A 696 -20.78 3.01 -3.47
CA ALA A 696 -19.33 2.94 -3.66
C ALA A 696 -18.58 3.00 -2.32
N LEU A 697 -19.04 3.81 -1.35
CA LEU A 697 -18.48 3.84 0.01
C LEU A 697 -18.50 2.48 0.70
N LEU A 698 -19.51 1.65 0.41
CA LEU A 698 -19.64 0.32 1.02
C LEU A 698 -18.73 -0.71 0.34
N TYR A 699 -18.66 -0.69 -0.98
CA TYR A 699 -18.05 -1.78 -1.75
C TYR A 699 -16.67 -1.43 -2.34
N HIS A 700 -16.45 -0.20 -2.82
CA HIS A 700 -15.25 0.19 -3.55
C HIS A 700 -14.83 1.67 -3.34
N THR A 701 -13.91 1.90 -2.40
CA THR A 701 -13.42 3.24 -2.01
C THR A 701 -12.83 4.09 -3.16
N PRO A 702 -12.04 3.54 -4.11
CA PRO A 702 -11.55 4.32 -5.25
C PRO A 702 -12.68 4.94 -6.09
N LEU A 703 -13.76 4.18 -6.36
CA LEU A 703 -14.95 4.72 -7.01
C LEU A 703 -15.65 5.76 -6.12
N ALA A 704 -15.73 5.55 -4.80
CA ALA A 704 -16.34 6.53 -3.89
C ALA A 704 -15.63 7.90 -3.97
N LEU A 705 -14.30 7.91 -4.04
CA LEU A 705 -13.51 9.12 -4.22
C LEU A 705 -13.77 9.77 -5.58
N ARG A 706 -13.81 8.98 -6.66
CA ARG A 706 -14.15 9.47 -8.02
C ARG A 706 -15.55 10.11 -8.04
N VAL A 707 -16.53 9.48 -7.38
CA VAL A 707 -17.91 9.98 -7.28
C VAL A 707 -17.98 11.23 -6.40
N TRP A 708 -17.26 11.29 -5.28
CA TRP A 708 -17.16 12.49 -4.44
C TRP A 708 -16.66 13.70 -5.23
N ARG A 709 -15.58 13.53 -6.01
CA ARG A 709 -15.07 14.57 -6.90
C ARG A 709 -16.09 14.97 -7.97
N ALA A 710 -16.83 14.02 -8.50
CA ALA A 710 -17.92 14.31 -9.42
C ALA A 710 -19.05 15.11 -8.75
N MET A 711 -19.37 14.85 -7.47
CA MET A 711 -20.34 15.63 -6.70
C MET A 711 -19.88 17.09 -6.52
N ILE A 712 -18.60 17.32 -6.23
CA ILE A 712 -18.03 18.68 -6.14
C ILE A 712 -18.17 19.41 -7.49
N ARG A 713 -17.82 18.75 -8.61
CA ARG A 713 -17.90 19.32 -9.97
C ARG A 713 -19.33 19.63 -10.39
N GLN A 714 -20.27 18.74 -10.07
CA GLN A 714 -21.68 18.86 -10.45
C GLN A 714 -22.51 19.60 -9.39
N PHE A 715 -21.89 20.16 -8.34
CA PHE A 715 -22.63 20.72 -7.22
C PHE A 715 -23.55 21.87 -7.63
N GLN A 716 -23.18 22.69 -8.63
CA GLN A 716 -24.07 23.73 -9.17
C GLN A 716 -25.35 23.14 -9.79
N THR A 717 -25.22 22.02 -10.52
CA THR A 717 -26.36 21.30 -11.07
C THR A 717 -27.19 20.64 -9.97
N MET A 718 -26.54 20.06 -8.96
CA MET A 718 -27.22 19.51 -7.78
C MET A 718 -27.97 20.59 -7.01
N PHE A 719 -27.39 21.79 -6.89
CA PHE A 719 -28.01 22.97 -6.28
C PHE A 719 -29.24 23.42 -7.07
N ALA A 720 -29.11 23.60 -8.39
CA ALA A 720 -30.22 23.99 -9.26
C ALA A 720 -31.38 22.98 -9.27
N THR A 721 -31.10 21.69 -9.09
CA THR A 721 -32.09 20.60 -9.09
C THR A 721 -32.53 20.19 -7.69
N ASN A 722 -32.04 20.86 -6.63
CA ASN A 722 -32.27 20.51 -5.23
C ASN A 722 -31.87 19.07 -4.81
N ALA A 723 -31.11 18.34 -5.63
CA ALA A 723 -30.66 16.98 -5.31
C ALA A 723 -29.84 16.90 -4.01
N TYR A 724 -29.09 17.97 -3.68
CA TYR A 724 -28.28 18.08 -2.47
C TYR A 724 -29.10 18.00 -1.17
N LEU A 725 -30.42 18.23 -1.20
CA LEU A 725 -31.28 18.14 -0.02
C LEU A 725 -31.33 16.72 0.58
N THR A 726 -31.01 15.70 -0.22
CA THR A 726 -30.97 14.28 0.19
C THR A 726 -29.65 13.85 0.86
N LEU A 727 -28.67 14.75 0.92
CA LEU A 727 -27.40 14.52 1.63
C LEU A 727 -27.61 14.47 3.14
N LYS A 728 -26.83 13.63 3.84
CA LYS A 728 -26.77 13.63 5.30
C LYS A 728 -25.98 14.85 5.79
N GLU A 729 -26.19 15.25 7.05
CA GLU A 729 -25.54 16.42 7.66
C GLU A 729 -24.01 16.41 7.47
N ASN A 730 -23.34 15.30 7.75
CA ASN A 730 -21.89 15.17 7.59
C ASN A 730 -21.44 15.18 6.11
N GLU A 731 -22.26 14.64 5.20
CA GLU A 731 -21.96 14.63 3.75
C GLU A 731 -22.02 16.07 3.20
N LEU A 732 -23.04 16.84 3.62
CA LEU A 732 -23.17 18.25 3.24
C LEU A 732 -22.05 19.11 3.83
N ILE A 733 -21.77 18.97 5.13
CA ILE A 733 -20.65 19.71 5.77
C ILE A 733 -19.33 19.36 5.07
N GLY A 734 -19.11 18.09 4.72
CA GLY A 734 -17.95 17.66 3.94
C GLY A 734 -17.82 18.39 2.60
N LEU A 735 -18.90 18.49 1.83
CA LEU A 735 -18.89 19.24 0.56
C LEU A 735 -18.66 20.75 0.79
N LEU A 736 -19.33 21.34 1.77
CA LEU A 736 -19.21 22.77 2.08
C LEU A 736 -17.85 23.15 2.67
N THR A 737 -17.14 22.22 3.29
CA THR A 737 -15.77 22.41 3.78
C THR A 737 -14.72 22.19 2.70
N ASP A 738 -15.08 21.57 1.57
CA ASP A 738 -14.14 21.27 0.50
C ASP A 738 -13.67 22.55 -0.23
N LYS A 739 -12.36 22.80 -0.22
CA LYS A 739 -11.74 24.00 -0.80
C LYS A 739 -11.98 24.15 -2.31
N HIS A 740 -12.29 23.04 -2.99
CA HIS A 740 -12.51 22.99 -4.44
C HIS A 740 -13.98 23.16 -4.84
N LEU A 741 -14.91 23.33 -3.88
CA LEU A 741 -16.33 23.48 -4.17
C LEU A 741 -16.60 24.69 -5.10
N ASN A 742 -17.18 24.42 -6.26
CA ASN A 742 -17.51 25.44 -7.27
C ASN A 742 -18.86 26.13 -6.98
N LEU A 743 -19.00 26.70 -5.78
CA LEU A 743 -20.19 27.44 -5.36
C LEU A 743 -19.83 28.92 -5.08
N LYS A 744 -20.77 29.81 -5.40
CA LYS A 744 -20.65 31.22 -5.00
C LYS A 744 -20.99 31.38 -3.52
N SER A 745 -20.37 32.37 -2.90
CA SER A 745 -20.58 32.73 -1.50
C SER A 745 -22.05 32.99 -1.13
N GLU A 746 -22.80 33.60 -2.04
CA GLU A 746 -24.25 33.88 -1.88
C GLU A 746 -25.12 32.61 -1.92
N ASP A 747 -24.75 31.65 -2.76
CA ASP A 747 -25.48 30.39 -2.92
C ASP A 747 -25.22 29.43 -1.76
N GLU A 748 -24.04 29.50 -1.12
CA GLU A 748 -23.65 28.63 0.00
C GLU A 748 -24.58 28.78 1.21
N ARG A 749 -24.97 30.01 1.52
CA ARG A 749 -25.94 30.28 2.59
C ARG A 749 -27.31 29.72 2.22
N THR A 750 -27.73 29.88 0.98
CA THR A 750 -29.01 29.40 0.46
C THR A 750 -29.09 27.88 0.54
N VAL A 751 -28.01 27.17 0.18
CA VAL A 751 -27.86 25.71 0.34
C VAL A 751 -28.11 25.29 1.79
N VAL A 752 -27.41 25.91 2.74
CA VAL A 752 -27.50 25.55 4.16
C VAL A 752 -28.90 25.81 4.72
N VAL A 753 -29.47 26.98 4.42
CA VAL A 753 -30.82 27.35 4.89
C VAL A 753 -31.88 26.41 4.32
N ASN A 754 -31.82 26.11 3.02
CA ASN A 754 -32.79 25.22 2.37
C ASN A 754 -32.66 23.79 2.87
N TRP A 755 -31.44 23.32 3.12
CA TRP A 755 -31.21 21.99 3.69
C TRP A 755 -31.75 21.85 5.11
N ILE A 756 -31.54 22.86 5.98
CA ILE A 756 -32.08 22.89 7.36
C ILE A 756 -33.62 22.88 7.34
N LYS A 757 -34.23 23.70 6.47
CA LYS A 757 -35.70 23.75 6.32
C LYS A 757 -36.27 22.40 5.88
N HIS A 758 -35.56 21.67 5.01
CA HIS A 758 -36.01 20.39 4.49
C HIS A 758 -35.84 19.22 5.47
N ASN A 759 -34.76 19.19 6.25
CA ASN A 759 -34.37 18.05 7.10
C ASN A 759 -34.72 18.18 8.60
N SER A 760 -35.53 19.17 8.99
CA SER A 760 -36.06 19.46 10.35
C SER A 760 -35.08 20.14 11.35
N PRO A 761 -35.54 21.14 12.14
CA PRO A 761 -34.70 21.89 13.08
C PRO A 761 -34.30 21.14 14.37
N LEU A 762 -34.89 19.98 14.68
CA LEU A 762 -34.65 19.28 15.96
C LEU A 762 -33.46 18.29 15.96
N GLN A 763 -32.79 18.08 14.82
CA GLN A 763 -31.74 17.04 14.69
C GLN A 763 -30.37 17.54 14.20
N SER A 764 -30.16 18.84 13.98
CA SER A 764 -28.96 19.32 13.26
C SER A 764 -28.18 20.43 13.98
N ASP A 765 -27.59 20.11 15.13
CA ASP A 765 -26.75 21.04 15.90
C ASP A 765 -25.46 21.44 15.13
N ARG A 766 -24.89 20.54 14.31
CA ARG A 766 -23.59 20.75 13.68
C ARG A 766 -23.68 21.67 12.46
N ILE A 767 -24.69 21.52 11.62
CA ILE A 767 -24.88 22.41 10.47
C ILE A 767 -25.27 23.82 10.92
N VAL A 768 -26.00 23.95 12.04
CA VAL A 768 -26.35 25.24 12.64
C VAL A 768 -25.10 25.92 13.22
N GLN A 769 -24.25 25.19 13.95
CA GLN A 769 -22.96 25.70 14.40
C GLN A 769 -22.04 26.06 13.22
N PHE A 770 -22.01 25.25 12.17
CA PHE A 770 -21.29 25.54 10.93
C PHE A 770 -21.81 26.84 10.29
N ALA A 771 -23.13 27.04 10.22
CA ALA A 771 -23.72 28.24 9.68
C ALA A 771 -23.40 29.48 10.52
N GLN A 772 -23.51 29.37 11.85
CA GLN A 772 -23.19 30.47 12.77
C GLN A 772 -21.71 30.86 12.70
N ARG A 773 -20.79 29.90 12.60
CA ARG A 773 -19.35 30.17 12.52
C ARG A 773 -18.94 30.82 11.20
N ASN A 774 -19.60 30.47 10.09
CA ASN A 774 -19.16 30.87 8.74
C ASN A 774 -19.99 32.00 8.10
N PHE A 775 -21.18 32.30 8.62
CA PHE A 775 -22.07 33.33 8.10
C PHE A 775 -22.40 34.44 9.12
N ALA A 776 -21.75 34.49 10.29
CA ALA A 776 -21.98 35.54 11.29
C ALA A 776 -21.33 36.90 10.91
N ARG A 777 -22.04 37.97 11.29
CA ARG A 777 -21.84 39.39 10.94
C ARG A 777 -20.44 39.95 11.28
N ARG A 778 -19.82 40.67 10.33
CA ARG A 778 -19.15 41.95 10.63
C ARG A 778 -19.93 43.07 9.94
N PRO A 779 -20.34 44.15 10.63
CA PRO A 779 -20.93 45.30 9.98
C PRO A 779 -19.82 46.18 9.40
N GLN A 780 -19.86 46.44 8.09
CA GLN A 780 -19.30 47.68 7.53
C GLN A 780 -20.45 48.68 7.31
N PRO A 781 -20.25 49.97 7.62
CA PRO A 781 -21.18 51.00 7.22
C PRO A 781 -21.08 51.17 5.69
N ASP A 782 -22.23 51.14 5.00
CA ASP A 782 -22.40 51.45 3.57
C ASP A 782 -22.12 50.39 2.49
N SER A 783 -22.22 49.08 2.78
CA SER A 783 -22.49 48.15 1.66
C SER A 783 -23.41 46.98 2.02
N THR A 784 -24.37 46.70 1.14
CA THR A 784 -25.27 45.53 1.18
C THR A 784 -24.58 44.22 0.76
N LYS A 785 -23.24 44.20 0.69
CA LYS A 785 -22.45 43.04 0.24
C LYS A 785 -21.83 42.30 1.44
N TYR A 786 -22.04 40.99 1.46
CA TYR A 786 -21.51 40.06 2.46
C TYR A 786 -20.20 39.45 1.94
N GLU A 787 -19.12 39.50 2.71
CA GLU A 787 -17.88 38.76 2.40
C GLU A 787 -17.89 37.40 3.11
N VAL A 788 -17.77 36.32 2.34
CA VAL A 788 -17.51 34.98 2.87
C VAL A 788 -15.99 34.81 2.98
N ILE A 789 -15.51 34.51 4.19
CA ILE A 789 -14.10 34.54 4.63
C ILE A 789 -13.24 33.40 4.03
N ARG A 790 -13.71 32.66 3.01
CA ARG A 790 -12.99 31.49 2.48
C ARG A 790 -12.55 31.65 1.03
N ASN A 791 -11.23 31.63 0.81
CA ASN A 791 -10.61 31.56 -0.52
C ASN A 791 -10.77 30.16 -1.13
N ARG A 792 -11.82 29.94 -1.92
CA ARG A 792 -12.02 28.69 -2.69
C ARG A 792 -11.03 28.64 -3.86
N GLN A 793 -10.42 27.48 -4.08
CA GLN A 793 -9.43 27.28 -5.15
C GLN A 793 -10.06 26.63 -6.38
N PRO A 794 -9.59 26.95 -7.61
CA PRO A 794 -10.11 26.32 -8.81
C PRO A 794 -9.68 24.84 -8.90
N ILE A 795 -10.57 23.97 -9.37
CA ILE A 795 -10.32 22.53 -9.60
C ILE A 795 -9.34 22.30 -10.76
N GLY A 796 -9.18 23.27 -11.64
CA GLY A 796 -8.23 23.21 -12.74
C GLY A 796 -7.76 24.58 -13.20
N ALA A 797 -6.57 24.62 -13.76
CA ALA A 797 -5.89 25.81 -14.24
C ALA A 797 -5.15 25.53 -15.55
N VAL A 798 -5.02 26.57 -16.38
CA VAL A 798 -4.16 26.53 -17.56
C VAL A 798 -2.87 27.29 -17.25
N VAL A 799 -1.74 26.63 -17.37
CA VAL A 799 -0.42 27.21 -17.11
C VAL A 799 0.30 27.44 -18.43
N SER A 800 0.80 28.65 -18.63
CA SER A 800 1.60 29.03 -19.80
C SER A 800 3.09 29.04 -19.47
N PHE A 801 3.88 28.32 -20.25
CA PHE A 801 5.32 28.17 -20.10
C PHE A 801 6.07 28.72 -21.31
N GLY A 802 7.16 29.43 -21.01
CA GLY A 802 8.11 29.93 -22.00
C GLY A 802 7.49 30.88 -23.02
N GLY A 803 8.10 30.90 -24.20
CA GLY A 803 7.70 31.72 -25.33
C GLY A 803 8.72 32.79 -25.70
N TRP A 804 8.47 33.44 -26.83
CA TRP A 804 9.29 34.50 -27.41
C TRP A 804 8.51 35.81 -27.37
N ALA A 805 9.01 36.76 -26.59
CA ALA A 805 8.50 38.12 -26.46
C ALA A 805 9.41 39.12 -27.19
N SER A 806 9.03 40.39 -27.23
CA SER A 806 9.77 41.44 -27.94
C SER A 806 11.20 41.66 -27.41
N ARG A 807 11.47 41.32 -26.14
CA ARG A 807 12.78 41.43 -25.49
C ARG A 807 13.59 40.11 -25.46
N GLY A 808 13.13 39.07 -26.16
CA GLY A 808 13.74 37.74 -26.17
C GLY A 808 12.85 36.68 -25.51
N VAL A 809 13.44 35.65 -24.91
CA VAL A 809 12.67 34.57 -24.30
C VAL A 809 11.90 35.05 -23.07
N ALA A 810 10.59 34.79 -23.04
CA ALA A 810 9.70 35.13 -21.95
C ALA A 810 10.08 34.35 -20.68
N GLN A 811 10.18 35.08 -19.55
CA GLN A 811 10.60 34.51 -18.26
C GLN A 811 9.43 34.24 -17.31
N LYS A 812 8.27 34.84 -17.58
CA LYS A 812 7.11 34.78 -16.70
C LYS A 812 6.23 33.58 -17.04
N ILE A 813 5.98 32.75 -16.03
CA ILE A 813 4.96 31.71 -16.06
C ILE A 813 3.65 32.36 -15.63
N GLU A 814 2.60 32.20 -16.43
CA GLU A 814 1.29 32.77 -16.13
C GLU A 814 0.25 31.66 -16.06
N VAL A 815 -0.61 31.74 -15.05
CA VAL A 815 -1.66 30.76 -14.76
C VAL A 815 -3.01 31.44 -14.93
N PHE A 816 -3.88 30.83 -15.73
CA PHE A 816 -5.25 31.26 -15.89
C PHE A 816 -6.12 30.66 -14.78
N ASN A 817 -6.61 31.53 -13.89
CA ASN A 817 -7.57 31.15 -12.87
C ASN A 817 -8.98 31.18 -13.46
N LYS A 818 -9.55 30.00 -13.69
CA LYS A 818 -10.89 29.86 -14.26
C LYS A 818 -12.00 30.45 -13.37
N ARG A 819 -11.83 30.50 -12.04
CA ARG A 819 -12.87 30.99 -11.11
C ARG A 819 -13.07 32.50 -11.22
N CYS A 820 -11.98 33.26 -11.33
CA CYS A 820 -12.02 34.71 -11.49
C CYS A 820 -11.79 35.17 -12.94
N GLU A 821 -11.69 34.21 -13.87
CA GLU A 821 -11.40 34.40 -15.29
C GLU A 821 -10.21 35.34 -15.55
N ARG A 822 -9.11 35.19 -14.81
CA ARG A 822 -7.96 36.11 -14.87
C ARG A 822 -6.63 35.37 -15.00
N TRP A 823 -5.72 35.92 -15.82
CA TRP A 823 -4.30 35.53 -15.82
C TRP A 823 -3.56 36.12 -14.62
N GLN A 824 -2.83 35.27 -13.92
CA GLN A 824 -2.00 35.64 -12.77
C GLN A 824 -0.55 35.21 -13.05
N THR A 825 0.41 36.08 -12.75
CA THR A 825 1.84 35.71 -12.83
C THR A 825 2.20 34.90 -11.60
N CYS A 826 2.77 33.71 -11.80
CA CYS A 826 3.24 32.89 -10.69
C CYS A 826 4.71 33.19 -10.41
N ASN A 827 5.01 33.56 -9.16
CA ASN A 827 6.38 33.72 -8.67
C ASN A 827 6.97 32.34 -8.33
N PHE A 828 7.39 31.60 -9.35
CA PHE A 828 8.15 30.36 -9.17
C PHE A 828 9.53 30.70 -8.59
N ASN A 829 9.65 30.68 -7.26
CA ASN A 829 10.86 31.07 -6.55
C ASN A 829 11.84 29.89 -6.36
N TYR A 830 12.17 29.19 -7.45
CA TYR A 830 13.20 28.16 -7.46
C TYR A 830 14.18 28.45 -8.60
N ASP A 831 15.47 28.61 -8.29
CA ASP A 831 16.52 28.84 -9.28
C ASP A 831 16.48 27.75 -10.36
N VAL A 832 16.07 28.12 -11.57
CA VAL A 832 15.99 27.21 -12.71
C VAL A 832 17.10 27.50 -13.72
N PRO A 833 18.11 26.62 -13.86
CA PRO A 833 18.92 26.58 -15.07
C PRO A 833 18.13 25.82 -16.14
N ASN A 834 17.76 26.48 -17.26
CA ASN A 834 17.37 25.87 -18.55
C ASN A 834 15.89 25.76 -19.00
N ILE A 835 14.90 26.45 -18.39
CA ILE A 835 13.57 26.65 -19.05
C ILE A 835 13.54 27.90 -19.93
N ARG A 836 14.60 28.71 -19.95
CA ARG A 836 14.68 29.92 -20.78
C ARG A 836 14.86 29.58 -22.27
N ARG A 837 13.84 28.93 -22.85
CA ARG A 837 13.74 28.50 -24.25
C ARG A 837 12.32 28.71 -24.77
N ALA A 838 12.21 29.08 -26.03
CA ALA A 838 10.98 29.09 -26.81
C ALA A 838 10.98 27.91 -27.80
N TYR A 839 9.84 27.61 -28.42
CA TYR A 839 9.71 26.53 -29.41
C TYR A 839 10.09 25.14 -28.87
N ASN A 840 9.87 24.94 -27.58
CA ASN A 840 10.15 23.71 -26.85
C ASN A 840 8.89 22.84 -26.74
N GLY A 841 9.11 21.53 -26.57
CA GLY A 841 8.08 20.61 -26.17
C GLY A 841 7.93 20.61 -24.65
N ILE A 842 6.69 20.58 -24.16
CA ILE A 842 6.39 20.35 -22.75
C ILE A 842 5.18 19.44 -22.64
N GLU A 843 5.31 18.38 -21.86
CA GLU A 843 4.25 17.42 -21.56
C GLU A 843 4.23 17.10 -20.06
N LEU A 844 3.03 16.89 -19.51
CA LEU A 844 2.80 16.46 -18.14
C LEU A 844 2.52 14.96 -18.10
N VAL A 845 3.41 14.18 -17.49
CA VAL A 845 3.33 12.72 -17.35
C VAL A 845 3.62 12.33 -15.91
N ASP A 846 2.71 11.58 -15.27
CA ASP A 846 2.86 11.03 -13.91
C ASP A 846 3.40 12.07 -12.90
N ASP A 847 2.72 13.21 -12.80
CA ASP A 847 3.05 14.36 -11.94
C ASP A 847 4.44 14.98 -12.19
N LYS A 848 5.02 14.70 -13.37
CA LYS A 848 6.29 15.27 -13.83
C LYS A 848 6.07 16.08 -15.11
N LEU A 849 6.51 17.34 -15.05
CA LEU A 849 6.54 18.24 -16.19
C LEU A 849 7.86 18.05 -16.94
N VAL A 850 7.80 17.45 -18.13
CA VAL A 850 8.97 17.14 -18.94
C VAL A 850 9.11 18.19 -20.04
N VAL A 851 10.20 18.95 -20.01
CA VAL A 851 10.53 20.01 -20.97
C VAL A 851 11.69 19.55 -21.85
N PHE A 852 11.53 19.56 -23.17
CA PHE A 852 12.53 19.06 -24.12
C PHE A 852 12.67 19.97 -25.36
N GLY A 853 13.86 19.99 -25.95
CA GLY A 853 14.16 20.78 -27.14
C GLY A 853 14.10 22.31 -26.90
N GLY A 854 13.86 23.08 -27.95
CA GLY A 854 13.71 24.53 -27.92
C GLY A 854 14.93 25.33 -28.37
N PHE A 855 14.79 26.66 -28.31
CA PHE A 855 15.78 27.64 -28.75
C PHE A 855 15.76 28.87 -27.83
N ASN A 856 16.93 29.42 -27.49
CA ASN A 856 17.05 30.59 -26.60
C ASN A 856 17.55 31.87 -27.29
N GLY A 857 17.69 31.86 -28.62
CA GLY A 857 18.31 32.95 -29.40
C GLY A 857 19.76 32.69 -29.80
N ILE A 858 20.44 31.75 -29.14
CA ILE A 858 21.84 31.41 -29.41
C ILE A 858 21.98 29.93 -29.74
N GLN A 859 21.42 29.05 -28.91
CA GLN A 859 21.61 27.61 -28.98
C GLN A 859 20.30 26.86 -29.21
N HIS A 860 20.39 25.83 -30.06
CA HIS A 860 19.37 24.80 -30.25
C HIS A 860 19.58 23.67 -29.23
N PHE A 861 18.53 23.29 -28.50
CA PHE A 861 18.63 22.33 -27.40
C PHE A 861 18.25 20.91 -27.83
N GLN A 862 18.98 19.94 -27.29
CA GLN A 862 18.61 18.51 -27.24
C GLN A 862 18.29 18.07 -25.81
N THR A 863 18.38 18.98 -24.84
CA THR A 863 18.32 18.65 -23.41
C THR A 863 16.89 18.47 -22.93
N THR A 864 16.69 17.49 -22.06
CA THR A 864 15.45 17.27 -21.33
C THR A 864 15.61 17.70 -19.88
N THR A 865 14.65 18.46 -19.36
CA THR A 865 14.58 18.86 -17.96
C THR A 865 13.22 18.48 -17.41
N VAL A 866 13.22 17.80 -16.27
CA VAL A 866 12.02 17.27 -15.62
C VAL A 866 11.78 18.05 -14.33
N PHE A 867 10.59 18.60 -14.17
CA PHE A 867 10.13 19.16 -12.91
C PHE A 867 9.11 18.25 -12.28
N ASP A 868 9.45 17.78 -11.10
CA ASP A 868 8.64 16.87 -10.32
C ASP A 868 7.69 17.73 -9.46
N LEU A 869 6.38 17.67 -9.75
CA LEU A 869 5.37 18.50 -9.09
C LEU A 869 5.19 18.14 -7.61
N GLU A 870 5.57 16.93 -7.20
CA GLU A 870 5.48 16.46 -5.81
C GLU A 870 6.67 16.96 -4.98
N THR A 871 7.88 16.75 -5.49
CA THR A 871 9.12 17.15 -4.80
C THR A 871 9.51 18.61 -5.02
N LYS A 872 8.89 19.27 -6.01
CA LYS A 872 9.12 20.68 -6.40
C LYS A 872 10.56 20.95 -6.83
N LYS A 873 11.22 19.96 -7.39
CA LYS A 873 12.63 20.04 -7.80
C LYS A 873 12.78 19.80 -9.28
N TRP A 874 13.68 20.57 -9.89
CA TRP A 874 14.16 20.35 -11.24
C TRP A 874 15.23 19.25 -11.24
N LYS A 875 15.16 18.38 -12.24
CA LYS A 875 16.16 17.36 -12.53
C LYS A 875 16.52 17.42 -14.01
N SER A 876 17.79 17.19 -14.33
CA SER A 876 18.18 16.93 -15.72
C SER A 876 17.77 15.50 -16.07
N GLY A 877 17.13 15.32 -17.22
CA GLY A 877 16.85 13.99 -17.79
C GLY A 877 17.82 13.67 -18.93
N ALA A 878 17.64 12.50 -19.55
CA ALA A 878 18.39 12.11 -20.73
C ALA A 878 18.15 13.04 -21.92
N ASN A 879 19.21 13.29 -22.68
CA ASN A 879 19.15 14.12 -23.88
C ASN A 879 18.50 13.34 -25.04
N MET A 880 17.77 14.07 -25.88
CA MET A 880 17.39 13.59 -27.22
C MET A 880 18.63 13.37 -28.08
N HIS A 881 18.51 12.48 -29.07
CA HIS A 881 19.56 12.22 -30.06
C HIS A 881 19.75 13.44 -30.98
N ASP A 882 18.64 14.04 -31.44
CA ASP A 882 18.66 15.26 -32.24
C ASP A 882 18.41 16.53 -31.40
N LYS A 883 19.05 17.64 -31.79
CA LYS A 883 18.62 18.98 -31.36
C LYS A 883 17.31 19.32 -32.06
N ARG A 884 16.31 19.80 -31.33
CA ARG A 884 14.99 20.11 -31.91
C ARG A 884 14.46 21.44 -31.41
N CYS A 885 14.45 22.47 -32.26
CA CYS A 885 13.58 23.64 -32.11
C CYS A 885 12.38 23.52 -33.06
N TYR A 886 11.32 24.30 -32.81
CA TYR A 886 10.02 24.11 -33.46
C TYR A 886 9.49 22.68 -33.28
N VAL A 887 9.88 22.06 -32.16
CA VAL A 887 9.53 20.69 -31.83
C VAL A 887 8.13 20.68 -31.25
N THR A 888 7.33 19.74 -31.73
CA THR A 888 6.04 19.46 -31.14
C THR A 888 6.06 18.03 -30.65
N GLY A 889 5.54 17.83 -29.45
CA GLY A 889 5.39 16.51 -28.89
C GLY A 889 4.04 16.31 -28.25
N THR A 890 3.77 15.05 -27.92
CA THR A 890 2.52 14.64 -27.28
C THR A 890 2.77 13.43 -26.39
N LYS A 891 1.92 13.23 -25.39
CA LYS A 891 1.92 12.00 -24.58
C LYS A 891 0.95 10.96 -25.14
N ALA A 892 1.38 9.70 -25.22
CA ALA A 892 0.53 8.58 -25.61
C ALA A 892 0.86 7.33 -24.78
N LYS A 893 -0.11 6.43 -24.60
CA LYS A 893 0.11 5.17 -23.87
C LYS A 893 0.72 4.10 -24.77
N ASP A 894 1.60 3.27 -24.22
CA ASP A 894 2.05 2.04 -24.86
C ASP A 894 1.03 0.90 -24.73
N SER A 895 1.32 -0.26 -25.32
CA SER A 895 0.48 -1.47 -25.25
C SER A 895 0.29 -2.02 -23.83
N HIS A 896 1.16 -1.63 -22.90
CA HIS A 896 1.10 -2.01 -21.49
C HIS A 896 0.45 -0.92 -20.62
N GLY A 897 -0.07 0.16 -21.22
CA GLY A 897 -0.75 1.25 -20.55
C GLY A 897 0.16 2.32 -19.94
N ARG A 898 1.48 2.27 -20.17
CA ARG A 898 2.46 3.24 -19.65
C ARG A 898 2.48 4.51 -20.49
N HIS A 899 2.66 5.67 -19.86
CA HIS A 899 2.71 6.96 -20.54
C HIS A 899 4.11 7.26 -21.11
N LEU A 900 4.19 7.45 -22.42
CA LEU A 900 5.41 7.82 -23.16
C LEU A 900 5.25 9.21 -23.80
N ILE A 901 6.36 9.91 -24.03
CA ILE A 901 6.39 11.23 -24.67
C ILE A 901 7.04 11.11 -26.05
N TYR A 902 6.35 11.57 -27.09
CA TYR A 902 6.84 11.52 -28.46
C TYR A 902 7.25 12.91 -28.91
N ALA A 903 8.47 13.06 -29.43
CA ALA A 903 8.98 14.27 -30.06
C ALA A 903 9.12 14.03 -31.56
N CYS A 904 8.38 14.77 -32.38
CA CYS A 904 8.37 14.54 -33.84
C CYS A 904 8.84 15.78 -34.59
N GLY A 905 9.80 15.61 -35.50
CA GLY A 905 10.28 16.66 -36.38
C GLY A 905 11.03 17.79 -35.66
N GLY A 906 10.88 19.02 -36.15
CA GLY A 906 11.60 20.21 -35.71
C GLY A 906 12.81 20.54 -36.59
N MET A 907 13.69 21.41 -36.10
CA MET A 907 14.91 21.86 -36.77
C MET A 907 16.10 21.80 -35.79
N ASN A 908 17.23 21.27 -36.25
CA ASN A 908 18.44 21.09 -35.43
C ASN A 908 19.45 22.25 -35.50
N GLY A 909 19.04 23.36 -36.13
CA GLY A 909 19.88 24.52 -36.44
C GLY A 909 20.52 24.47 -37.83
N VAL A 910 20.50 23.32 -38.51
CA VAL A 910 21.02 23.15 -39.88
C VAL A 910 19.92 22.72 -40.84
N SER A 911 19.20 21.65 -40.50
CA SER A 911 18.16 21.06 -41.34
C SER A 911 16.87 20.82 -40.56
N ARG A 912 15.77 20.77 -41.30
CA ARG A 912 14.49 20.28 -40.78
C ARG A 912 14.50 18.76 -40.71
N LEU A 913 13.82 18.22 -39.71
CA LEU A 913 13.89 16.81 -39.37
C LEU A 913 12.64 16.05 -39.82
N LYS A 914 12.85 14.81 -40.28
CA LYS A 914 11.82 13.78 -40.41
C LYS A 914 11.89 12.73 -39.28
N THR A 915 12.94 12.80 -38.46
CA THR A 915 13.16 11.90 -37.32
C THR A 915 12.13 12.15 -36.24
N ALA A 916 11.79 11.10 -35.50
CA ALA A 916 10.96 11.15 -34.31
C ALA A 916 11.59 10.26 -33.24
N GLU A 917 11.38 10.65 -31.99
CA GLU A 917 11.94 9.96 -30.83
C GLU A 917 10.87 9.82 -29.75
N VAL A 918 10.96 8.77 -28.95
CA VAL A 918 10.10 8.51 -27.81
C VAL A 918 10.91 8.50 -26.52
N TYR A 919 10.42 9.20 -25.50
CA TYR A 919 10.99 9.25 -24.17
C TYR A 919 10.17 8.39 -23.21
N ASP A 920 10.87 7.51 -22.50
CA ASP A 920 10.32 6.72 -21.39
C ASP A 920 10.72 7.38 -20.06
N PRO A 921 9.77 8.00 -19.33
CA PRO A 921 10.05 8.64 -18.04
C PRO A 921 10.48 7.69 -16.92
N LEU A 922 10.20 6.38 -17.03
CA LEU A 922 10.58 5.38 -16.02
C LEU A 922 12.05 4.99 -16.15
N SER A 923 12.51 4.80 -17.40
CA SER A 923 13.90 4.43 -17.67
C SER A 923 14.82 5.63 -17.92
N ASP A 924 14.26 6.84 -18.02
CA ASP A 924 14.95 8.10 -18.35
C ASP A 924 15.79 7.94 -19.63
N ARG A 925 15.13 7.55 -20.73
CA ARG A 925 15.79 7.29 -22.02
C ARG A 925 14.96 7.76 -23.20
N TRP A 926 15.64 8.36 -24.18
CA TRP A 926 15.11 8.61 -25.52
C TRP A 926 15.50 7.47 -26.47
N THR A 927 14.52 6.98 -27.21
CA THR A 927 14.68 5.95 -28.23
C THR A 927 14.22 6.51 -29.56
N GLU A 928 15.04 6.37 -30.60
CA GLU A 928 14.62 6.71 -31.97
C GLU A 928 13.53 5.74 -32.43
N ILE A 929 12.50 6.28 -33.08
CA ILE A 929 11.44 5.51 -33.72
C ILE A 929 11.49 5.74 -35.23
N ALA A 930 10.68 5.00 -35.99
CA ALA A 930 10.65 5.15 -37.44
C ALA A 930 10.48 6.61 -37.89
N ASN A 931 11.16 6.94 -38.98
CA ASN A 931 11.09 8.26 -39.59
C ASN A 931 9.70 8.52 -40.19
N MET A 932 9.21 9.75 -40.04
CA MET A 932 8.05 10.24 -40.79
C MET A 932 8.36 10.27 -42.29
N THR A 933 7.31 10.22 -43.13
CA THR A 933 7.47 10.32 -44.59
C THR A 933 7.94 11.70 -45.00
N HIS A 934 7.43 12.75 -44.32
CA HIS A 934 7.77 14.14 -44.62
C HIS A 934 8.56 14.80 -43.48
N MET A 935 9.47 15.71 -43.84
CA MET A 935 10.12 16.62 -42.88
C MET A 935 9.10 17.67 -42.41
N ARG A 936 9.07 17.93 -41.10
CA ARG A 936 8.09 18.85 -40.50
C ARG A 936 8.75 19.69 -39.41
N SER A 937 8.86 21.01 -39.61
CA SER A 937 9.01 21.99 -38.51
C SER A 937 7.68 22.72 -38.30
N ASP A 938 7.44 23.22 -37.09
CA ASP A 938 6.24 24.01 -36.77
C ASP A 938 4.91 23.27 -37.09
N GLY A 939 4.95 21.93 -37.12
CA GLY A 939 3.77 21.09 -37.25
C GLY A 939 3.09 20.89 -35.91
N ALA A 940 1.85 20.40 -35.92
CA ALA A 940 1.16 19.97 -34.71
C ALA A 940 1.31 18.47 -34.50
N VAL A 941 1.45 18.02 -33.25
CA VAL A 941 1.44 16.61 -32.89
C VAL A 941 0.41 16.40 -31.79
N VAL A 942 -0.46 15.42 -31.97
CA VAL A 942 -1.55 15.10 -31.03
C VAL A 942 -1.70 13.59 -30.87
N SER A 943 -2.07 13.17 -29.67
CA SER A 943 -2.43 11.79 -29.36
C SER A 943 -3.95 11.63 -29.39
N ILE A 944 -4.45 10.68 -30.18
CA ILE A 944 -5.86 10.28 -30.23
C ILE A 944 -5.91 8.75 -30.18
N ASP A 945 -6.72 8.19 -29.29
CA ASP A 945 -6.85 6.74 -29.08
C ASP A 945 -5.50 6.02 -28.88
N ASN A 946 -4.58 6.69 -28.18
CA ASN A 946 -3.18 6.26 -27.97
C ASN A 946 -2.32 6.16 -29.24
N LYS A 947 -2.79 6.68 -30.38
CA LYS A 947 -2.00 6.84 -31.60
C LYS A 947 -1.48 8.26 -31.71
N VAL A 948 -0.23 8.40 -32.16
CA VAL A 948 0.42 9.70 -32.35
C VAL A 948 0.19 10.18 -33.77
N ILE A 949 -0.26 11.42 -33.94
CA ILE A 949 -0.57 12.00 -35.24
C ILE A 949 0.20 13.30 -35.42
N ALA A 950 0.99 13.39 -36.49
CA ALA A 950 1.72 14.58 -36.90
C ALA A 950 0.97 15.28 -38.05
N ILE A 951 0.65 16.55 -37.91
CA ILE A 951 -0.25 17.29 -38.83
C ILE A 951 0.41 18.60 -39.27
N GLY A 952 0.35 18.87 -40.59
CA GLY A 952 0.85 20.12 -41.15
C GLY A 952 2.36 20.30 -40.99
N GLY A 953 2.79 21.55 -40.83
CA GLY A 953 4.19 21.94 -40.72
C GLY A 953 4.83 22.33 -42.04
N PHE A 954 6.12 22.63 -41.99
CA PHE A 954 6.92 23.15 -43.10
C PHE A 954 8.17 22.28 -43.30
N ASP A 955 8.45 21.86 -44.53
CA ASP A 955 9.66 21.07 -44.88
C ASP A 955 10.84 21.96 -45.33
N GLY A 956 10.62 23.27 -45.45
CA GLY A 956 11.57 24.25 -45.94
C GLY A 956 11.36 24.76 -47.34
N ARG A 957 10.45 24.14 -48.08
CA ARG A 957 9.96 24.62 -49.38
C ARG A 957 8.44 24.72 -49.39
N ASN A 958 7.76 23.72 -48.83
CA ASN A 958 6.32 23.56 -48.88
C ASN A 958 5.71 23.47 -47.48
N ILE A 959 4.53 24.09 -47.33
CA ILE A 959 3.67 23.94 -46.15
C ILE A 959 2.70 22.80 -46.42
N HIS A 960 2.61 21.85 -45.49
CA HIS A 960 1.88 20.61 -45.68
C HIS A 960 0.37 20.73 -45.45
N LEU A 961 -0.40 20.02 -46.29
CA LEU A 961 -1.86 19.83 -46.15
C LEU A 961 -2.21 18.57 -45.36
N GLY A 962 -1.35 17.54 -45.45
CA GLY A 962 -1.61 16.23 -44.87
C GLY A 962 -0.98 16.03 -43.50
N GLY A 963 -1.46 15.00 -42.82
CA GLY A 963 -0.85 14.46 -41.61
C GLY A 963 -0.50 12.99 -41.76
N GLU A 964 0.19 12.44 -40.77
CA GLU A 964 0.59 11.05 -40.68
C GLU A 964 0.35 10.53 -39.27
N CYS A 965 -0.05 9.26 -39.14
CA CYS A 965 -0.32 8.58 -37.89
C CYS A 965 0.73 7.48 -37.65
N TYR A 966 1.30 7.45 -36.46
CA TYR A 966 2.27 6.45 -36.04
C TYR A 966 1.58 5.23 -35.41
N ASP A 967 1.99 4.06 -35.87
CA ASP A 967 1.64 2.77 -35.28
C ASP A 967 2.85 2.23 -34.49
N SER A 968 2.69 2.19 -33.16
CA SER A 968 3.74 1.76 -32.24
C SER A 968 3.97 0.25 -32.21
N ILE A 969 3.05 -0.56 -32.73
CA ILE A 969 3.20 -2.04 -32.75
C ILE A 969 4.18 -2.44 -33.84
N VAL A 970 4.08 -1.80 -35.00
CA VAL A 970 4.91 -2.10 -36.18
C VAL A 970 6.04 -1.10 -36.39
N ASP A 971 6.15 -0.08 -35.53
CA ASP A 971 7.07 1.05 -35.65
C ASP A 971 7.03 1.67 -37.05
N LYS A 972 5.87 2.21 -37.45
CA LYS A 972 5.70 2.78 -38.80
C LYS A 972 4.70 3.93 -38.83
N TRP A 973 4.98 4.91 -39.71
CA TRP A 973 4.07 6.02 -40.01
C TRP A 973 3.20 5.71 -41.23
N TYR A 974 1.92 6.08 -41.15
CA TYR A 974 0.93 5.95 -42.21
C TYR A 974 0.31 7.31 -42.53
N PRO A 975 0.10 7.67 -43.81
CA PRO A 975 -0.60 8.89 -44.16
C PRO A 975 -2.05 8.85 -43.65
N LEU A 976 -2.58 10.01 -43.25
CA LEU A 976 -4.00 10.13 -42.94
C LEU A 976 -4.86 9.92 -44.20
N ALA A 977 -6.10 9.46 -43.99
CA ALA A 977 -7.02 9.11 -45.08
C ALA A 977 -7.38 10.31 -45.98
N SER A 978 -7.38 11.52 -45.42
CA SER A 978 -7.63 12.76 -46.16
C SER A 978 -6.81 13.93 -45.63
N ASN A 979 -6.74 14.98 -46.44
CA ASN A 979 -5.96 16.19 -46.16
C ASN A 979 -6.85 17.30 -45.57
N MET A 980 -6.23 18.20 -44.79
CA MET A 980 -6.87 19.44 -44.36
C MET A 980 -7.27 20.28 -45.58
N ARG A 981 -8.29 21.12 -45.43
CA ARG A 981 -8.71 22.07 -46.47
C ARG A 981 -7.67 23.17 -46.67
N THR A 982 -7.05 23.61 -45.58
CA THR A 982 -6.02 24.66 -45.62
C THR A 982 -4.69 24.12 -45.11
N ARG A 983 -3.60 24.43 -45.81
CA ARG A 983 -2.23 24.11 -45.37
C ARG A 983 -1.83 25.00 -44.21
N ARG A 984 -1.14 24.43 -43.21
CA ARG A 984 -0.86 25.13 -41.95
C ARG A 984 0.55 24.82 -41.45
N THR A 985 1.29 25.87 -41.11
CA THR A 985 2.53 25.82 -40.31
C THR A 985 2.40 26.75 -39.10
N GLY A 986 3.01 26.41 -37.98
CA GLY A 986 2.83 27.12 -36.70
C GLY A 986 1.42 26.96 -36.13
N CYS A 987 0.76 25.84 -36.43
CA CYS A 987 -0.57 25.49 -35.91
C CYS A 987 -0.47 24.65 -34.63
N THR A 988 -1.56 24.60 -33.86
CA THR A 988 -1.68 23.69 -32.71
C THR A 988 -2.80 22.68 -32.96
N ALA A 989 -2.58 21.43 -32.54
CA ALA A 989 -3.61 20.39 -32.50
C ALA A 989 -3.92 20.01 -31.05
N VAL A 990 -5.21 19.81 -30.75
CA VAL A 990 -5.68 19.39 -29.43
C VAL A 990 -6.69 18.24 -29.56
N PRO A 991 -6.66 17.24 -28.67
CA PRO A 991 -7.71 16.22 -28.62
C PRO A 991 -8.98 16.85 -28.03
N ILE A 992 -10.14 16.55 -28.63
CA ILE A 992 -11.43 17.11 -28.22
C ILE A 992 -12.33 16.05 -27.59
N MET A 993 -12.39 14.88 -28.21
CA MET A 993 -13.15 13.69 -27.80
C MET A 993 -12.39 12.45 -28.26
N ASP A 994 -12.82 11.27 -27.80
CA ASP A 994 -12.35 10.01 -28.36
C ASP A 994 -12.48 10.04 -29.89
N HIS A 995 -11.46 9.56 -30.60
CA HIS A 995 -11.36 9.58 -32.06
C HIS A 995 -11.30 10.95 -32.75
N VAL A 996 -11.36 12.09 -32.05
CA VAL A 996 -11.48 13.43 -32.69
C VAL A 996 -10.44 14.43 -32.16
N CYS A 997 -9.73 15.09 -33.08
CA CYS A 997 -8.88 16.25 -32.75
C CYS A 997 -9.27 17.50 -33.52
N MET A 998 -8.84 18.65 -33.00
CA MET A 998 -8.99 19.95 -33.64
C MET A 998 -7.63 20.57 -33.94
N VAL A 999 -7.47 21.08 -35.15
CA VAL A 999 -6.29 21.82 -35.60
C VAL A 999 -6.66 23.29 -35.76
N LEU A 1000 -5.88 24.16 -35.14
CA LEU A 1000 -6.19 25.57 -34.97
C LEU A 1000 -5.12 26.44 -35.63
N GLY A 1001 -5.59 27.48 -36.33
CA GLY A 1001 -4.76 28.60 -36.79
C GLY A 1001 -3.57 28.20 -37.65
N GLY A 1002 -2.47 28.95 -37.50
CA GLY A 1002 -1.23 28.77 -38.25
C GLY A 1002 -1.08 29.74 -39.43
N PHE A 1003 -0.17 29.42 -40.34
CA PHE A 1003 0.15 30.17 -41.55
C PHE A 1003 0.03 29.27 -42.78
N ASN A 1004 -0.63 29.77 -43.83
CA ASN A 1004 -0.84 29.02 -45.08
C ASN A 1004 0.13 29.38 -46.21
N GLY A 1005 1.14 30.21 -45.93
CA GLY A 1005 2.06 30.76 -46.93
C GLY A 1005 1.69 32.16 -47.42
N VAL A 1006 0.48 32.64 -47.14
CA VAL A 1006 0.00 33.97 -47.55
C VAL A 1006 -0.47 34.80 -46.34
N LYS A 1007 -1.32 34.24 -45.49
CA LYS A 1007 -1.86 34.93 -44.30
C LYS A 1007 -1.91 34.03 -43.08
N ARG A 1008 -1.93 34.65 -41.90
CA ARG A 1008 -2.24 33.95 -40.64
C ARG A 1008 -3.72 33.55 -40.63
N LEU A 1009 -4.01 32.43 -39.97
CA LEU A 1009 -5.32 31.81 -39.98
C LEU A 1009 -5.99 31.95 -38.61
N ASP A 1010 -7.27 32.30 -38.66
CA ASP A 1010 -8.27 32.24 -37.59
C ASP A 1010 -9.09 30.94 -37.66
N THR A 1011 -9.11 30.30 -38.83
CA THR A 1011 -9.86 29.07 -39.08
C THR A 1011 -9.36 27.86 -38.28
N ALA A 1012 -10.29 26.96 -38.00
CA ALA A 1012 -10.08 25.71 -37.28
C ALA A 1012 -10.74 24.54 -38.03
N GLU A 1013 -10.14 23.35 -37.96
CA GLU A 1013 -10.64 22.14 -38.61
C GLU A 1013 -10.60 20.96 -37.63
N LEU A 1014 -11.66 20.15 -37.60
CA LEU A 1014 -11.75 18.90 -36.84
C LEU A 1014 -11.41 17.72 -37.74
N TYR A 1015 -10.65 16.76 -37.23
CA TYR A 1015 -10.42 15.48 -37.88
C TYR A 1015 -11.08 14.37 -37.06
N ASP A 1016 -11.99 13.63 -37.68
CA ASP A 1016 -12.58 12.42 -37.10
C ASP A 1016 -11.86 11.18 -37.65
N MET A 1017 -11.18 10.45 -36.78
CA MET A 1017 -10.43 9.25 -37.15
C MET A 1017 -11.32 8.09 -37.63
N ARG A 1018 -12.60 8.05 -37.24
CA ARG A 1018 -13.52 6.98 -37.64
C ARG A 1018 -13.98 7.16 -39.07
N GLU A 1019 -14.24 8.40 -39.46
CA GLU A 1019 -14.64 8.76 -40.83
C GLU A 1019 -13.42 8.94 -41.74
N GLY A 1020 -12.28 9.34 -41.16
CA GLY A 1020 -11.09 9.75 -41.91
C GLY A 1020 -11.29 11.09 -42.63
N LEU A 1021 -12.18 11.95 -42.13
CA LEU A 1021 -12.59 13.20 -42.79
C LEU A 1021 -12.31 14.45 -41.94
N TRP A 1022 -12.09 15.56 -42.64
CA TRP A 1022 -11.89 16.90 -42.06
C TRP A 1022 -13.16 17.76 -42.15
N HIS A 1023 -13.52 18.38 -41.03
CA HIS A 1023 -14.72 19.21 -40.87
C HIS A 1023 -14.34 20.63 -40.44
N SER A 1024 -14.88 21.64 -41.14
CA SER A 1024 -14.67 23.04 -40.74
C SER A 1024 -15.50 23.39 -39.50
N VAL A 1025 -14.93 24.16 -38.59
CA VAL A 1025 -15.63 24.64 -37.38
C VAL A 1025 -15.55 26.16 -37.24
N SER A 1026 -16.13 26.69 -36.17
CA SER A 1026 -16.13 28.12 -35.88
C SER A 1026 -14.71 28.70 -35.79
N VAL A 1027 -14.55 29.90 -36.34
CA VAL A 1027 -13.25 30.59 -36.44
C VAL A 1027 -12.93 31.36 -35.15
N MET A 1028 -11.64 31.44 -34.80
CA MET A 1028 -11.14 32.27 -33.71
C MET A 1028 -11.39 33.76 -34.00
N HIS A 1029 -11.41 34.61 -32.98
CA HIS A 1029 -11.51 36.06 -33.17
C HIS A 1029 -10.21 36.65 -33.73
N THR A 1030 -9.05 36.15 -33.28
CA THR A 1030 -7.74 36.61 -33.76
C THR A 1030 -7.03 35.54 -34.59
N ALA A 1031 -6.64 35.90 -35.83
CA ALA A 1031 -5.79 35.07 -36.68
C ALA A 1031 -4.35 35.03 -36.15
N ARG A 1032 -3.78 33.83 -35.95
CA ARG A 1032 -2.49 33.68 -35.25
C ARG A 1032 -1.71 32.41 -35.65
N SER A 1033 -0.38 32.46 -35.54
CA SER A 1033 0.54 31.30 -35.61
C SER A 1033 1.44 31.22 -34.38
N ASN A 1034 2.05 30.07 -34.12
CA ASN A 1034 2.98 29.85 -33.00
C ASN A 1034 2.36 30.24 -31.66
N PHE A 1035 1.06 29.99 -31.51
CA PHE A 1035 0.35 30.11 -30.24
C PHE A 1035 0.25 28.73 -29.59
N SER A 1036 -0.27 28.67 -28.37
CA SER A 1036 -0.63 27.38 -27.76
C SER A 1036 -2.13 27.28 -27.59
N ALA A 1037 -2.63 26.06 -27.67
CA ALA A 1037 -4.00 25.70 -27.30
C ALA A 1037 -3.97 24.56 -26.26
N CYS A 1038 -4.95 24.53 -25.36
CA CYS A 1038 -5.07 23.50 -24.35
C CYS A 1038 -6.54 23.15 -24.10
N PRO A 1039 -6.94 21.86 -24.17
CA PRO A 1039 -8.29 21.43 -23.80
C PRO A 1039 -8.43 21.36 -22.27
N MET A 1040 -9.54 21.88 -21.75
CA MET A 1040 -9.92 21.77 -20.33
C MET A 1040 -11.45 21.98 -20.18
N ASP A 1041 -12.12 21.12 -19.42
CA ASP A 1041 -13.55 21.24 -19.06
C ASP A 1041 -14.50 21.53 -20.24
N PHE A 1042 -14.46 20.73 -21.30
CA PHE A 1042 -15.26 20.91 -22.53
C PHE A 1042 -15.05 22.27 -23.23
N SER A 1043 -13.91 22.91 -22.99
CA SER A 1043 -13.50 24.12 -23.68
C SER A 1043 -12.08 23.97 -24.21
N VAL A 1044 -11.75 24.73 -25.25
CA VAL A 1044 -10.38 24.86 -25.75
C VAL A 1044 -9.91 26.28 -25.52
N TYR A 1045 -8.87 26.42 -24.71
CA TYR A 1045 -8.25 27.70 -24.39
C TYR A 1045 -7.11 27.96 -25.36
N VAL A 1046 -7.05 29.16 -25.92
CA VAL A 1046 -6.03 29.64 -26.86
C VAL A 1046 -5.42 30.91 -26.30
N ALA A 1047 -4.09 31.03 -26.31
CA ALA A 1047 -3.42 32.24 -25.84
C ALA A 1047 -2.10 32.49 -26.58
N GLY A 1048 -1.77 33.78 -26.73
CA GLY A 1048 -0.51 34.23 -27.32
C GLY A 1048 -0.42 33.94 -28.82
N GLY A 1049 0.79 34.00 -29.37
CA GLY A 1049 1.08 33.78 -30.79
C GLY A 1049 1.57 35.01 -31.52
N PHE A 1050 1.65 34.90 -32.85
CA PHE A 1050 2.03 35.95 -33.78
C PHE A 1050 0.90 36.20 -34.78
N ASP A 1051 0.38 37.42 -34.80
CA ASP A 1051 -0.81 37.82 -35.56
C ASP A 1051 -0.51 38.19 -37.04
N GLY A 1052 0.76 38.35 -37.38
CA GLY A 1052 1.22 38.79 -38.69
C GLY A 1052 2.04 40.08 -38.64
N GLN A 1053 1.84 40.90 -37.61
CA GLN A 1053 2.60 42.13 -37.35
C GLN A 1053 3.46 42.02 -36.10
N SER A 1054 2.89 41.50 -35.01
CA SER A 1054 3.56 41.42 -33.71
C SER A 1054 3.17 40.16 -32.93
N THR A 1055 3.86 39.92 -31.82
CA THR A 1055 3.40 38.95 -30.83
C THR A 1055 2.16 39.50 -30.14
N THR A 1056 1.13 38.67 -29.94
CA THR A 1056 -0.13 39.07 -29.31
C THR A 1056 -0.23 38.61 -27.84
N LYS A 1057 -1.06 39.30 -27.05
CA LYS A 1057 -1.47 38.94 -25.69
C LYS A 1057 -2.84 38.26 -25.64
N ASP A 1058 -3.59 38.34 -26.74
CA ASP A 1058 -4.98 37.93 -26.80
C ASP A 1058 -5.15 36.49 -26.33
N SER A 1059 -6.15 36.27 -25.50
CA SER A 1059 -6.59 34.93 -25.14
C SER A 1059 -8.08 34.75 -25.38
N GLU A 1060 -8.45 33.54 -25.77
CA GLU A 1060 -9.81 33.20 -26.20
C GLU A 1060 -10.14 31.77 -25.76
N ARG A 1061 -11.42 31.46 -25.53
CA ARG A 1061 -11.89 30.07 -25.38
C ARG A 1061 -12.97 29.74 -26.39
N LEU A 1062 -12.91 28.51 -26.91
CA LEU A 1062 -14.02 27.87 -27.58
C LEU A 1062 -14.79 27.04 -26.57
N ASP A 1063 -16.05 27.39 -26.32
CA ASP A 1063 -16.98 26.49 -25.64
C ASP A 1063 -17.48 25.45 -26.65
N LEU A 1064 -17.13 24.17 -26.45
CA LEU A 1064 -17.46 23.10 -27.39
C LEU A 1064 -18.96 22.75 -27.40
N ARG A 1065 -19.68 23.04 -26.30
CA ARG A 1065 -21.12 22.79 -26.21
C ARG A 1065 -21.90 23.88 -26.93
N ALA A 1066 -21.53 25.13 -26.68
CA ALA A 1066 -22.12 26.29 -27.35
C ALA A 1066 -21.59 26.51 -28.78
N ARG A 1067 -20.48 25.84 -29.14
CA ARG A 1067 -19.74 25.99 -30.40
C ARG A 1067 -19.32 27.44 -30.71
N LYS A 1068 -19.10 28.23 -29.65
CA LYS A 1068 -18.89 29.68 -29.75
C LYS A 1068 -17.57 30.09 -29.11
N TRP A 1069 -16.84 30.95 -29.81
CA TRP A 1069 -15.64 31.61 -29.29
C TRP A 1069 -15.99 32.78 -28.39
N GLN A 1070 -15.30 32.86 -27.26
CA GLN A 1070 -15.43 33.91 -26.25
C GLN A 1070 -14.05 34.53 -26.01
N ALA A 1071 -13.99 35.86 -26.00
CA ALA A 1071 -12.78 36.58 -25.57
C ALA A 1071 -12.54 36.35 -24.08
N LEU A 1072 -11.27 36.14 -23.71
CA LEU A 1072 -10.81 36.05 -22.33
C LEU A 1072 -9.83 37.21 -22.05
N PRO A 1073 -9.55 37.54 -20.79
CA PRO A 1073 -8.56 38.57 -20.48
C PRO A 1073 -7.18 38.25 -21.04
N ASP A 1074 -6.43 39.29 -21.39
CA ASP A 1074 -5.13 39.15 -22.04
C ASP A 1074 -4.05 38.60 -21.11
N LEU A 1075 -3.03 37.96 -21.71
CA LEU A 1075 -1.76 37.68 -21.04
C LEU A 1075 -1.08 38.99 -20.62
N ALA A 1076 -0.30 38.96 -19.54
CA ALA A 1076 0.44 40.13 -19.07
C ALA A 1076 1.50 40.58 -20.11
N GLU A 1077 2.17 39.62 -20.74
CA GLU A 1077 3.21 39.84 -21.76
C GLU A 1077 2.83 39.19 -23.10
N ALA A 1078 3.11 39.90 -24.20
CA ALA A 1078 2.86 39.39 -25.53
C ALA A 1078 3.93 38.37 -25.90
N LYS A 1079 3.53 37.12 -26.18
CA LYS A 1079 4.48 36.03 -26.42
C LYS A 1079 3.97 35.05 -27.47
N SER A 1080 4.86 34.63 -28.36
CA SER A 1080 4.64 33.51 -29.29
C SER A 1080 5.46 32.30 -28.85
N ALA A 1081 5.37 31.15 -29.52
CA ALA A 1081 6.18 29.96 -29.28
C ALA A 1081 6.14 29.42 -27.83
N LEU A 1082 5.05 29.71 -27.12
CA LEU A 1082 4.75 29.23 -25.77
C LEU A 1082 4.12 27.84 -25.79
N ARG A 1083 4.09 27.17 -24.64
CA ARG A 1083 3.33 25.94 -24.42
C ARG A 1083 2.38 26.09 -23.23
N MET A 1084 1.12 25.75 -23.42
CA MET A 1084 0.10 25.71 -22.37
C MET A 1084 -0.20 24.27 -21.95
N ILE A 1085 -0.38 24.07 -20.65
CA ILE A 1085 -0.73 22.77 -20.06
C ILE A 1085 -1.89 22.98 -19.10
N SER A 1086 -2.84 22.05 -19.14
CA SER A 1086 -3.92 22.00 -18.16
C SER A 1086 -3.47 21.15 -16.97
N LEU A 1087 -3.61 21.73 -15.78
CA LEU A 1087 -3.53 21.02 -14.51
C LEU A 1087 -4.95 20.93 -13.96
N THR A 1088 -5.45 19.72 -13.77
CA THR A 1088 -6.78 19.47 -13.19
C THR A 1088 -6.64 18.51 -12.04
N ASP A 1089 -7.26 18.80 -10.91
CA ASP A 1089 -7.36 17.89 -9.77
C ASP A 1089 -5.99 17.47 -9.19
N HIS A 1090 -5.01 18.38 -9.24
CA HIS A 1090 -3.64 18.14 -8.76
C HIS A 1090 -3.31 19.03 -7.54
N PRO A 1091 -2.71 18.50 -6.45
CA PRO A 1091 -2.38 19.27 -5.25
C PRO A 1091 -1.53 20.53 -5.50
N PHE A 1092 -0.64 20.49 -6.49
CA PHE A 1092 0.16 21.63 -6.93
C PHE A 1092 -0.66 22.85 -7.36
N LEU A 1093 -1.95 22.70 -7.70
CA LEU A 1093 -2.83 23.84 -7.93
C LEU A 1093 -2.90 24.76 -6.72
N ASP A 1094 -2.83 24.22 -5.51
CA ASP A 1094 -2.86 24.99 -4.27
C ASP A 1094 -1.68 25.97 -4.20
N GLU A 1095 -0.53 25.56 -4.75
CA GLU A 1095 0.70 26.34 -4.77
C GLU A 1095 0.72 27.40 -5.86
N LEU A 1096 0.14 27.09 -7.02
CA LEU A 1096 -0.01 28.07 -8.09
C LEU A 1096 -0.89 29.25 -7.66
N PHE A 1097 -1.83 29.00 -6.74
CA PHE A 1097 -2.74 30.00 -6.19
C PHE A 1097 -2.44 30.36 -4.74
N HIS A 1098 -1.25 30.06 -4.21
CA HIS A 1098 -0.81 30.63 -2.94
C HIS A 1098 -0.66 32.15 -3.13
N ILE A 1099 -1.74 32.86 -2.77
CA ILE A 1099 -1.71 34.27 -2.42
C ILE A 1099 -0.70 34.35 -1.28
N SER A 1100 0.41 35.06 -1.49
CA SER A 1100 1.28 35.42 -0.39
C SER A 1100 0.40 36.03 0.70
N ASP A 1101 0.57 35.60 1.95
CA ASP A 1101 -0.03 36.26 3.12
C ASP A 1101 0.35 37.77 3.21
N ASP A 1102 1.12 38.31 2.26
CA ASP A 1102 1.45 39.72 2.09
C ASP A 1102 0.44 40.54 1.23
N ASP A 1103 -0.51 39.91 0.52
CA ASP A 1103 -1.63 40.64 -0.13
C ASP A 1103 -2.84 40.82 0.83
N ASP A 1104 -2.59 40.66 2.13
CA ASP A 1104 -3.46 41.00 3.26
C ASP A 1104 -3.53 42.54 3.47
N VAL A 1105 -3.57 43.32 2.39
CA VAL A 1105 -3.75 44.80 2.44
C VAL A 1105 -5.19 45.18 2.87
N VAL A 1106 -6.03 44.23 3.25
CA VAL A 1106 -7.32 44.48 3.91
C VAL A 1106 -7.36 43.86 5.32
N THR A 1107 -6.26 43.97 6.07
CA THR A 1107 -6.31 43.98 7.54
C THR A 1107 -6.05 45.39 8.08
N ARG A 1108 -7.05 46.26 7.95
CA ARG A 1108 -7.27 47.38 8.89
C ARG A 1108 -8.77 47.55 9.14
N TRP A 1109 -9.25 46.80 10.14
CA TRP A 1109 -10.18 47.14 11.24
C TRP A 1109 -10.94 45.91 11.74
#